data_AF-A0A9R1X805-F1
#
_entry.id   AF-A0A9R1X805-F1
#
_cell.length_a   1.000
_cell.length_b   1.000
_cell.length_c   1.000
_cell.angle_alpha   90.00
_cell.angle_beta   90.00
_cell.angle_gamma   90.00
#
_symmetry.space_group_name_H-M   'P 1'
#
loop_
_entity.id
_entity.type
_entity.pdbx_description
1 polymer ?
#
loop_
_entity_poly.entity_id
_entity_poly.type
_entity_poly.pdbx_seq_one_letter_code
_entity_poly.pdbx_strand_id
1 'polypeptide(L)'
;MISKAKTTLNEKNKEKLSSVHERQLQHARMQIEKGHTLASTGGLHASLYRNVSRSYKLMEDTLKVYIYKEGKKPIYHDPKLRGIYASEGWFMKLMEKNRHFVVKDPKKAHLFYLPFSSLKLRLTSQEHTPQSRKNLELYLKNYTTLISRKYPFWNRTNGADHFLVACHDWAMKLTKDDMGNCIRSLCNSNLAGGFKIGKDTTLPATYIRTSEDPVKDLGGKLPSERPILAFFAGGMHGNLRPILLRQWHDKEPDMKIFGPMARDVESKAKYRMYMKSSKYCICARGYEVFTPRIVEAVYYECVPVIISDDYVPPFFEFLDWEGFSVFVLEKDVGNLSRILRAISDEKYQEMWERVKMSKWLKTSLYITLVNNCIEIKFSTLKHELQEDNLEFEEDIELGEVFMEESSDTSAQNQLENDRFVLGDLGESRHELLSVDLITNLPDTVSVNNSISKNEVKTKIMEVKSVPGLKAQILPINEKYALFQSDDRKQMKCLMPPKSVMYNDQMNRLLLRHRTSSRAMRPRWSSPRDREILASKIQITKAPSQIGDQELYAPVFRNVSMFKRSYELMERTLKVYVYKDGEKPIFHQPILKGLYASEGWFMKLMEGSKRFVVKDPRKAHLFYMPFSARMLEHTLYVRNSHNRTNLRQFLKNYAEKIAAKYPFWNRTGGADHFLVACHDWAPYETRHHMEHCMKALCNADVTTGFKIGRDVSLPECYVRSARNPLRDLGGKPPSDRHILAFYAGNIHGYLRKILLEYWNNKDPDMKILGPMPPGVASKMTYIEYMKGSKYCICPKGYEVNSPRDCNLRERKP
;
A
#
# COMPACT_ATOMS: atom_id res chain seq x y z
N MET A 1 -32.65 6.97 44.61
CA MET A 1 -31.42 7.23 43.84
C MET A 1 -30.80 6.00 43.16
N ILE A 2 -30.95 4.78 43.69
CA ILE A 2 -30.20 3.58 43.25
C ILE A 2 -30.36 3.18 41.76
N SER A 3 -31.50 3.47 41.12
CA SER A 3 -31.72 3.14 39.70
C SER A 3 -30.79 3.88 38.74
N LYS A 4 -30.64 5.21 38.88
CA LYS A 4 -29.77 6.03 38.00
C LYS A 4 -28.31 5.56 38.03
N ALA A 5 -27.79 5.18 39.21
CA ALA A 5 -26.42 4.68 39.36
C ALA A 5 -26.18 3.39 38.56
N LYS A 6 -27.15 2.46 38.55
CA LYS A 6 -27.09 1.23 37.73
C LYS A 6 -27.13 1.51 36.22
N THR A 7 -27.72 2.62 35.77
CA THR A 7 -27.68 3.05 34.36
C THR A 7 -26.26 3.49 33.98
N THR A 8 -25.71 4.49 34.67
CA THR A 8 -24.37 5.05 34.38
C THR A 8 -23.24 4.01 34.46
N LEU A 9 -23.31 3.06 35.40
CA LEU A 9 -22.30 2.00 35.51
C LEU A 9 -22.37 1.02 34.32
N ASN A 10 -23.57 0.78 33.79
CA ASN A 10 -23.80 -0.07 32.62
C ASN A 10 -23.50 0.67 31.29
N GLU A 11 -23.40 2.00 31.31
CA GLU A 11 -22.93 2.81 30.18
C GLU A 11 -21.39 2.88 30.15
N LYS A 12 -20.73 3.22 31.26
CA LYS A 12 -19.26 3.16 31.38
C LYS A 12 -18.70 1.77 31.06
N ASN A 13 -19.42 0.70 31.40
CA ASN A 13 -19.02 -0.67 31.04
C ASN A 13 -19.22 -0.99 29.54
N LYS A 14 -20.15 -0.34 28.82
CA LYS A 14 -20.25 -0.47 27.35
C LYS A 14 -19.11 0.27 26.66
N GLU A 15 -18.75 1.47 27.15
CA GLU A 15 -17.62 2.26 26.65
C GLU A 15 -16.30 1.50 26.82
N LYS A 16 -16.01 0.99 28.04
CA LYS A 16 -14.83 0.15 28.26
C LYS A 16 -14.85 -1.10 27.35
N LEU A 17 -15.99 -1.75 27.11
CA LEU A 17 -16.06 -2.92 26.22
C LEU A 17 -15.87 -2.59 24.72
N SER A 18 -16.34 -1.44 24.23
CA SER A 18 -16.05 -0.99 22.86
C SER A 18 -14.55 -0.73 22.71
N SER A 19 -13.96 -0.01 23.68
CA SER A 19 -12.54 0.35 23.68
C SER A 19 -11.60 -0.87 23.60
N VAL A 20 -11.95 -2.01 24.22
CA VAL A 20 -11.11 -3.22 24.19
C VAL A 20 -11.05 -3.84 22.79
N HIS A 21 -12.18 -3.97 22.10
CA HIS A 21 -12.22 -4.52 20.74
C HIS A 21 -11.56 -3.59 19.72
N GLU A 22 -11.74 -2.28 19.88
CA GLU A 22 -11.06 -1.27 19.06
C GLU A 22 -9.56 -1.24 19.31
N ARG A 23 -9.09 -1.39 20.56
CA ARG A 23 -7.67 -1.56 20.91
C ARG A 23 -7.08 -2.85 20.32
N GLN A 24 -7.81 -3.97 20.31
CA GLN A 24 -7.39 -5.21 19.66
C GLN A 24 -7.20 -5.02 18.15
N LEU A 25 -8.16 -4.38 17.48
CA LEU A 25 -8.04 -4.04 16.06
C LEU A 25 -6.88 -3.07 15.80
N GLN A 26 -6.73 -2.00 16.59
CA GLN A 26 -5.60 -1.07 16.47
C GLN A 26 -4.25 -1.78 16.68
N HIS A 27 -4.18 -2.78 17.57
CA HIS A 27 -2.98 -3.59 17.76
C HIS A 27 -2.69 -4.48 16.53
N ALA A 28 -3.70 -5.12 15.94
CA ALA A 28 -3.54 -5.85 14.69
C ALA A 28 -3.15 -4.92 13.52
N ARG A 29 -3.77 -3.74 13.39
CA ARG A 29 -3.34 -2.69 12.44
C ARG A 29 -1.87 -2.34 12.67
N MET A 30 -1.45 -2.08 13.91
CA MET A 30 -0.05 -1.84 14.23
C MET A 30 0.86 -3.01 13.89
N GLN A 31 0.40 -4.27 13.91
CA GLN A 31 1.18 -5.42 13.46
C GLN A 31 1.18 -5.62 11.94
N ILE A 32 0.17 -5.14 11.22
CA ILE A 32 0.16 -5.01 9.76
C ILE A 32 1.08 -3.85 9.32
N GLU A 33 1.04 -2.70 10.00
CA GLU A 33 1.88 -1.51 9.71
C GLU A 33 3.34 -1.65 10.18
N LYS A 34 3.61 -2.24 11.36
CA LYS A 34 4.98 -2.73 11.71
C LYS A 34 5.33 -3.96 10.89
N GLY A 35 4.31 -4.62 10.36
CA GLY A 35 4.38 -5.48 9.21
C GLY A 35 4.63 -4.72 7.90
N HIS A 36 5.33 -3.57 7.91
CA HIS A 36 5.87 -2.91 6.71
C HIS A 36 7.41 -2.82 6.55
N THR A 37 8.17 -3.83 6.99
CA THR A 37 9.61 -4.09 6.68
C THR A 37 9.92 -5.46 5.98
N LEU A 38 9.32 -5.74 4.77
CA LEU A 38 9.58 -6.74 3.70
C LEU A 38 9.07 -6.38 2.21
N ALA A 39 9.66 -5.45 1.40
CA ALA A 39 9.56 -5.27 -0.10
C ALA A 39 10.80 -4.53 -0.75
N SER A 40 11.68 -5.20 -1.55
CA SER A 40 13.15 -5.18 -1.22
C SER A 40 13.90 -6.47 -1.60
N THR A 41 13.59 -7.09 -2.73
CA THR A 41 14.31 -8.18 -3.42
C THR A 41 13.86 -8.12 -4.87
N GLY A 42 14.62 -8.71 -5.81
CA GLY A 42 14.09 -8.96 -7.14
C GLY A 42 12.72 -9.65 -7.04
N GLY A 43 11.71 -9.11 -7.70
CA GLY A 43 10.31 -9.52 -7.52
C GLY A 43 9.59 -8.85 -6.35
N LEU A 44 9.18 -7.59 -6.55
CA LEU A 44 8.29 -6.80 -5.67
C LEU A 44 7.03 -7.58 -5.22
N HIS A 45 6.55 -8.47 -6.09
CA HIS A 45 5.37 -9.32 -5.89
C HIS A 45 5.54 -10.43 -4.84
N ALA A 46 6.74 -11.01 -4.68
CA ALA A 46 6.97 -12.08 -3.69
C ALA A 46 6.97 -11.56 -2.24
N SER A 47 7.22 -10.26 -2.09
CA SER A 47 6.95 -9.51 -0.87
C SER A 47 5.44 -9.31 -0.66
N LEU A 48 4.71 -8.71 -1.61
CA LEU A 48 3.26 -8.51 -1.52
C LEU A 48 2.54 -9.79 -1.08
N TYR A 49 2.83 -10.92 -1.73
CA TYR A 49 2.20 -12.21 -1.41
C TYR A 49 2.40 -12.65 0.05
N ARG A 50 3.65 -12.59 0.56
CA ARG A 50 3.94 -12.92 1.97
C ARG A 50 3.32 -11.92 2.95
N ASN A 51 3.15 -10.67 2.55
CA ASN A 51 2.56 -9.63 3.38
C ASN A 51 1.04 -9.76 3.46
N VAL A 52 0.38 -10.03 2.33
CA VAL A 52 -1.05 -10.35 2.25
C VAL A 52 -1.36 -11.62 3.03
N SER A 53 -0.58 -12.69 2.86
CA SER A 53 -0.74 -13.95 3.61
C SER A 53 -0.59 -13.75 5.13
N ARG A 54 0.44 -13.01 5.58
CA ARG A 54 0.63 -12.71 7.01
C ARG A 54 -0.47 -11.81 7.58
N SER A 55 -0.90 -10.79 6.83
CA SER A 55 -1.97 -9.89 7.26
C SER A 55 -3.28 -10.65 7.34
N TYR A 56 -3.56 -11.52 6.37
CA TYR A 56 -4.75 -12.38 6.37
C TYR A 56 -4.82 -13.30 7.59
N LYS A 57 -3.73 -14.00 7.96
CA LYS A 57 -3.75 -14.84 9.17
C LYS A 57 -4.04 -14.02 10.43
N LEU A 58 -3.37 -12.88 10.58
CA LEU A 58 -3.60 -11.95 11.70
C LEU A 58 -5.04 -11.37 11.71
N MET A 59 -5.66 -11.21 10.54
CA MET A 59 -7.08 -10.86 10.42
C MET A 59 -7.99 -12.03 10.81
N GLU A 60 -7.71 -13.28 10.39
CA GLU A 60 -8.47 -14.46 10.81
C GLU A 60 -8.44 -14.62 12.33
N ASP A 61 -7.28 -14.38 12.95
CA ASP A 61 -7.11 -14.39 14.40
C ASP A 61 -7.90 -13.22 15.04
N THR A 62 -7.74 -11.98 14.57
CA THR A 62 -8.25 -10.77 15.26
C THR A 62 -9.66 -10.34 14.85
N LEU A 63 -9.93 -10.15 13.54
CA LEU A 63 -11.19 -9.57 13.08
C LEU A 63 -12.35 -10.51 13.38
N LYS A 64 -13.45 -9.93 13.87
CA LYS A 64 -14.73 -10.62 14.06
C LYS A 64 -15.87 -9.82 13.43
N VAL A 65 -16.73 -10.50 12.70
CA VAL A 65 -17.84 -9.96 11.91
C VAL A 65 -19.15 -10.56 12.40
N TYR A 66 -20.16 -9.73 12.64
CA TYR A 66 -21.54 -10.21 12.79
C TYR A 66 -22.23 -10.16 11.43
N ILE A 67 -23.02 -11.18 11.12
CA ILE A 67 -23.91 -11.18 9.95
C ILE A 67 -25.34 -11.05 10.47
N TYR A 68 -26.05 -10.01 10.06
CA TYR A 68 -27.49 -9.89 10.34
C TYR A 68 -28.27 -11.06 9.75
N LYS A 69 -29.35 -11.48 10.41
CA LYS A 69 -30.18 -12.63 9.98
C LYS A 69 -31.48 -12.20 9.30
N GLU A 70 -31.69 -10.89 9.23
CA GLU A 70 -32.91 -10.24 8.79
C GLU A 70 -32.96 -10.16 7.26
N GLY A 71 -34.18 -10.03 6.75
CA GLY A 71 -34.46 -10.03 5.32
C GLY A 71 -35.08 -11.35 4.87
N LYS A 72 -35.59 -11.39 3.64
CA LYS A 72 -36.21 -12.58 3.05
C LYS A 72 -35.43 -13.06 1.83
N LYS A 73 -35.32 -14.38 1.66
CA LYS A 73 -34.93 -14.97 0.37
C LYS A 73 -35.95 -14.56 -0.70
N PRO A 74 -35.54 -14.33 -1.96
CA PRO A 74 -34.20 -14.54 -2.51
C PRO A 74 -33.25 -13.33 -2.36
N ILE A 75 -33.67 -12.24 -1.73
CA ILE A 75 -32.86 -11.00 -1.69
C ILE A 75 -31.69 -11.10 -0.70
N TYR A 76 -31.89 -11.76 0.44
CA TYR A 76 -30.90 -11.93 1.52
C TYR A 76 -30.57 -13.42 1.72
N HIS A 77 -29.36 -13.73 2.19
CA HIS A 77 -28.93 -15.11 2.53
C HIS A 77 -29.11 -16.15 1.41
N ASP A 78 -28.95 -15.72 0.17
CA ASP A 78 -29.22 -16.53 -1.02
C ASP A 78 -28.18 -16.23 -2.12
N PRO A 79 -26.96 -16.79 -2.04
CA PRO A 79 -25.84 -16.43 -2.89
C PRO A 79 -25.98 -16.89 -4.35
N LYS A 80 -25.77 -16.00 -5.32
CA LYS A 80 -25.60 -16.38 -6.75
C LYS A 80 -24.14 -16.66 -7.08
N LEU A 81 -23.82 -17.90 -7.46
CA LEU A 81 -22.44 -18.36 -7.65
C LEU A 81 -21.94 -18.37 -9.11
N ARG A 82 -22.76 -17.97 -10.09
CA ARG A 82 -22.44 -18.05 -11.53
C ARG A 82 -22.84 -16.78 -12.29
N GLY A 83 -22.06 -16.45 -13.34
CA GLY A 83 -22.23 -15.25 -14.17
C GLY A 83 -21.43 -14.02 -13.71
N ILE A 84 -21.61 -12.88 -14.38
CA ILE A 84 -20.86 -11.63 -14.15
C ILE A 84 -20.99 -11.05 -12.73
N TYR A 85 -22.08 -11.35 -12.03
CA TYR A 85 -22.38 -10.86 -10.69
C TYR A 85 -21.98 -11.85 -9.59
N ALA A 86 -21.30 -12.95 -9.93
CA ALA A 86 -21.03 -14.04 -9.00
C ALA A 86 -20.12 -13.66 -7.83
N SER A 87 -19.28 -12.63 -7.97
CA SER A 87 -18.40 -12.13 -6.90
C SER A 87 -19.15 -11.79 -5.61
N GLU A 88 -20.35 -11.22 -5.72
CA GLU A 88 -21.27 -10.89 -4.62
C GLU A 88 -21.73 -12.15 -3.87
N GLY A 89 -22.22 -13.16 -4.60
CA GLY A 89 -22.71 -14.41 -4.01
C GLY A 89 -21.58 -15.30 -3.49
N TRP A 90 -20.41 -15.31 -4.12
CA TRP A 90 -19.25 -16.01 -3.59
C TRP A 90 -18.75 -15.40 -2.28
N PHE A 91 -18.72 -14.07 -2.16
CA PHE A 91 -18.42 -13.44 -0.88
C PHE A 91 -19.43 -13.84 0.20
N MET A 92 -20.74 -13.72 -0.09
CA MET A 92 -21.80 -14.12 0.84
C MET A 92 -21.64 -15.58 1.31
N LYS A 93 -21.51 -16.53 0.39
CA LYS A 93 -21.33 -17.97 0.68
C LYS A 93 -20.06 -18.26 1.51
N LEU A 94 -18.96 -17.56 1.23
CA LEU A 94 -17.68 -17.77 1.92
C LEU A 94 -17.71 -17.15 3.31
N MET A 95 -18.23 -15.91 3.45
CA MET A 95 -18.34 -15.23 4.73
C MET A 95 -19.28 -15.99 5.67
N GLU A 96 -20.50 -16.37 5.23
CA GLU A 96 -21.47 -17.13 6.05
C GLU A 96 -20.94 -18.49 6.55
N LYS A 97 -19.93 -19.07 5.89
CA LYS A 97 -19.30 -20.33 6.30
C LYS A 97 -17.98 -20.16 7.08
N ASN A 98 -17.42 -18.95 7.16
CA ASN A 98 -16.09 -18.76 7.75
C ASN A 98 -16.14 -18.67 9.29
N ARG A 99 -15.58 -19.68 9.95
CA ARG A 99 -15.55 -19.80 11.41
C ARG A 99 -14.50 -18.94 12.11
N HIS A 100 -13.53 -18.37 11.39
CA HIS A 100 -12.50 -17.49 11.95
C HIS A 100 -13.03 -16.05 12.06
N PHE A 101 -13.74 -15.59 11.04
CA PHE A 101 -14.31 -14.24 11.00
C PHE A 101 -15.69 -14.13 11.65
N VAL A 102 -16.62 -15.08 11.48
CA VAL A 102 -18.01 -14.89 11.91
C VAL A 102 -18.23 -15.19 13.40
N VAL A 103 -18.82 -14.24 14.13
CA VAL A 103 -19.25 -14.42 15.53
C VAL A 103 -20.77 -14.52 15.64
N LYS A 104 -21.25 -15.39 16.55
CA LYS A 104 -22.68 -15.54 16.87
C LYS A 104 -23.23 -14.42 17.76
N ASP A 105 -22.36 -13.79 18.55
CA ASP A 105 -22.68 -12.69 19.47
C ASP A 105 -22.26 -11.35 18.85
N PRO A 106 -23.19 -10.43 18.55
CA PRO A 106 -22.86 -9.14 17.95
C PRO A 106 -22.04 -8.23 18.88
N LYS A 107 -21.99 -8.47 20.20
CA LYS A 107 -21.12 -7.71 21.12
C LYS A 107 -19.63 -7.98 20.90
N LYS A 108 -19.29 -9.10 20.25
CA LYS A 108 -17.91 -9.50 19.92
C LYS A 108 -17.51 -9.13 18.49
N ALA A 109 -18.35 -8.37 17.78
CA ALA A 109 -18.13 -7.99 16.40
C ALA A 109 -17.54 -6.58 16.27
N HIS A 110 -16.61 -6.45 15.33
CA HIS A 110 -15.94 -5.20 14.97
C HIS A 110 -16.57 -4.57 13.71
N LEU A 111 -17.20 -5.39 12.87
CA LEU A 111 -17.89 -5.00 11.64
C LEU A 111 -19.21 -5.79 11.52
N PHE A 112 -20.18 -5.17 10.85
CA PHE A 112 -21.51 -5.74 10.67
C PHE A 112 -21.82 -5.92 9.17
N TYR A 113 -21.97 -7.17 8.71
CA TYR A 113 -22.28 -7.46 7.31
C TYR A 113 -23.79 -7.40 7.05
N LEU A 114 -24.16 -6.73 5.96
CA LEU A 114 -25.53 -6.61 5.44
C LEU A 114 -25.69 -7.54 4.22
N PRO A 115 -26.19 -8.79 4.39
CA PRO A 115 -26.08 -9.87 3.41
C PRO A 115 -27.17 -9.83 2.31
N PHE A 116 -27.35 -8.69 1.66
CA PHE A 116 -28.27 -8.54 0.53
C PHE A 116 -27.56 -8.76 -0.81
N SER A 117 -28.30 -9.25 -1.82
CA SER A 117 -27.85 -9.35 -3.20
C SER A 117 -28.45 -8.21 -4.03
N SER A 118 -27.60 -7.32 -4.54
CA SER A 118 -28.05 -6.20 -5.38
C SER A 118 -28.68 -6.68 -6.70
N LEU A 119 -28.22 -7.83 -7.21
CA LEU A 119 -28.86 -8.49 -8.35
C LEU A 119 -30.23 -9.07 -7.99
N LYS A 120 -30.38 -9.81 -6.88
CA LYS A 120 -31.66 -10.45 -6.58
C LYS A 120 -32.71 -9.44 -6.13
N LEU A 121 -32.31 -8.37 -5.44
CA LEU A 121 -33.09 -7.15 -5.27
C LEU A 121 -33.58 -6.59 -6.61
N ARG A 122 -32.69 -6.49 -7.61
CA ARG A 122 -33.04 -5.99 -8.94
C ARG A 122 -34.01 -6.91 -9.70
N LEU A 123 -33.86 -8.23 -9.58
CA LEU A 123 -34.68 -9.25 -10.26
C LEU A 123 -36.05 -9.48 -9.60
N THR A 124 -36.18 -9.21 -8.29
CA THR A 124 -37.48 -9.22 -7.59
C THR A 124 -38.32 -7.97 -7.88
N SER A 125 -37.71 -6.91 -8.39
CA SER A 125 -38.42 -5.77 -8.98
C SER A 125 -38.94 -6.14 -10.37
N GLN A 126 -40.23 -6.43 -10.47
CA GLN A 126 -40.90 -6.86 -11.71
C GLN A 126 -40.84 -5.80 -12.83
N GLU A 127 -40.58 -4.54 -12.48
CA GLU A 127 -40.51 -3.42 -13.42
C GLU A 127 -39.10 -2.86 -13.65
N HIS A 128 -38.95 -2.14 -14.76
CA HIS A 128 -37.71 -1.47 -15.19
C HIS A 128 -37.84 0.07 -15.21
N THR A 129 -38.79 0.61 -14.44
CA THR A 129 -39.16 2.03 -14.41
C THR A 129 -38.29 2.89 -13.47
N PRO A 130 -38.28 4.23 -13.58
CA PRO A 130 -37.69 5.10 -12.57
C PRO A 130 -38.36 4.95 -11.19
N GLN A 131 -39.66 4.66 -11.17
CA GLN A 131 -40.41 4.40 -9.94
C GLN A 131 -39.98 3.07 -9.29
N SER A 132 -39.69 2.03 -10.07
CA SER A 132 -39.21 0.76 -9.51
C SER A 132 -37.84 0.90 -8.83
N ARG A 133 -36.99 1.87 -9.23
CA ARG A 133 -35.76 2.24 -8.49
C ARG A 133 -36.04 2.85 -7.12
N LYS A 134 -36.92 3.85 -7.04
CA LYS A 134 -37.36 4.42 -5.75
C LYS A 134 -37.96 3.38 -4.81
N ASN A 135 -38.71 2.42 -5.36
CA ASN A 135 -39.26 1.30 -4.59
C ASN A 135 -38.15 0.36 -4.04
N LEU A 136 -37.04 0.18 -4.76
CA LEU A 136 -35.88 -0.60 -4.28
C LEU A 136 -35.04 0.15 -3.25
N GLU A 137 -34.87 1.47 -3.41
CA GLU A 137 -34.25 2.36 -2.40
C GLU A 137 -35.07 2.33 -1.10
N LEU A 138 -36.40 2.49 -1.19
CA LEU A 138 -37.33 2.37 -0.06
C LEU A 138 -37.32 0.96 0.57
N TYR A 139 -37.14 -0.10 -0.22
CA TYR A 139 -37.01 -1.46 0.31
C TYR A 139 -35.72 -1.64 1.16
N LEU A 140 -34.60 -1.07 0.71
CA LEU A 140 -33.35 -1.05 1.50
C LEU A 140 -33.48 -0.15 2.73
N LYS A 141 -34.15 1.01 2.64
CA LYS A 141 -34.50 1.88 3.78
C LYS A 141 -35.33 1.16 4.83
N ASN A 142 -36.33 0.38 4.42
CA ASN A 142 -37.14 -0.42 5.33
C ASN A 142 -36.32 -1.53 6.01
N TYR A 143 -35.32 -2.07 5.31
CA TYR A 143 -34.36 -3.02 5.90
C TYR A 143 -33.43 -2.35 6.92
N THR A 144 -32.81 -1.21 6.61
CA THR A 144 -31.95 -0.50 7.58
C THR A 144 -32.78 0.00 8.78
N THR A 145 -34.03 0.39 8.58
CA THR A 145 -35.01 0.72 9.64
C THR A 145 -35.35 -0.50 10.51
N LEU A 146 -35.45 -1.70 9.96
CA LEU A 146 -35.62 -2.94 10.72
C LEU A 146 -34.37 -3.25 11.56
N ILE A 147 -33.17 -3.13 10.97
CA ILE A 147 -31.90 -3.34 11.67
C ILE A 147 -31.74 -2.33 12.83
N SER A 148 -31.96 -1.03 12.59
CA SER A 148 -31.79 0.04 13.58
C SER A 148 -32.76 -0.04 14.76
N ARG A 149 -33.98 -0.54 14.54
CA ARG A 149 -34.95 -0.82 15.61
C ARG A 149 -34.63 -2.08 16.40
N LYS A 150 -34.10 -3.13 15.75
CA LYS A 150 -33.85 -4.44 16.37
C LYS A 150 -32.46 -4.53 17.04
N TYR A 151 -31.49 -3.74 16.59
CA TYR A 151 -30.08 -3.85 17.03
C TYR A 151 -29.48 -2.47 17.34
N PRO A 152 -28.99 -2.22 18.58
CA PRO A 152 -28.42 -0.93 18.96
C PRO A 152 -27.13 -0.59 18.21
N PHE A 153 -26.44 -1.60 17.65
CA PHE A 153 -25.17 -1.45 16.96
C PHE A 153 -25.23 -0.55 15.72
N TRP A 154 -26.37 -0.51 14.99
CA TRP A 154 -26.55 0.42 13.88
C TRP A 154 -26.55 1.88 14.36
N ASN A 155 -27.24 2.15 15.47
CA ASN A 155 -27.46 3.50 15.97
C ASN A 155 -26.18 4.09 16.61
N ARG A 156 -25.24 3.24 17.05
CA ARG A 156 -23.92 3.65 17.56
C ARG A 156 -23.12 4.48 16.56
N THR A 157 -23.21 4.14 15.28
CA THR A 157 -22.33 4.67 14.22
C THR A 157 -23.10 5.24 13.02
N ASN A 158 -24.44 5.25 13.11
CA ASN A 158 -25.36 5.44 12.00
C ASN A 158 -24.97 4.63 10.74
N GLY A 159 -24.55 3.38 10.96
CA GLY A 159 -24.16 2.43 9.91
C GLY A 159 -22.69 2.48 9.46
N ALA A 160 -21.79 3.22 10.12
CA ALA A 160 -20.40 3.40 9.67
C ALA A 160 -19.42 2.27 10.05
N ASP A 161 -19.82 1.29 10.87
CA ASP A 161 -19.17 -0.02 11.02
C ASP A 161 -19.90 -1.15 10.27
N HIS A 162 -20.89 -0.80 9.46
CA HIS A 162 -21.64 -1.72 8.62
C HIS A 162 -21.06 -1.73 7.22
N PHE A 163 -20.99 -2.91 6.61
CA PHE A 163 -20.51 -3.06 5.25
C PHE A 163 -21.45 -3.91 4.40
N LEU A 164 -21.46 -3.59 3.11
CA LEU A 164 -22.28 -4.24 2.09
C LEU A 164 -21.42 -4.61 0.89
N VAL A 165 -21.85 -5.64 0.15
CA VAL A 165 -21.15 -6.14 -1.03
C VAL A 165 -22.17 -6.24 -2.15
N ALA A 166 -21.93 -5.52 -3.25
CA ALA A 166 -22.95 -5.33 -4.28
C ALA A 166 -22.32 -5.16 -5.68
N CYS A 167 -22.72 -6.01 -6.64
CA CYS A 167 -22.09 -6.05 -7.96
C CYS A 167 -22.97 -5.74 -9.16
N HIS A 168 -24.26 -5.44 -8.97
CA HIS A 168 -25.07 -4.86 -10.04
C HIS A 168 -24.73 -3.38 -10.25
N ASP A 169 -24.70 -2.91 -11.50
CA ASP A 169 -24.43 -1.51 -11.90
C ASP A 169 -25.17 -0.47 -11.05
N TRP A 170 -26.42 -0.77 -10.69
CA TRP A 170 -27.31 0.09 -9.92
C TRP A 170 -26.94 0.20 -8.43
N ALA A 171 -26.10 -0.69 -7.89
CA ALA A 171 -25.78 -0.77 -6.47
C ALA A 171 -25.28 0.56 -5.90
N MET A 172 -24.40 1.25 -6.63
CA MET A 172 -23.86 2.57 -6.25
C MET A 172 -24.96 3.61 -5.97
N LYS A 173 -26.06 3.54 -6.71
CA LYS A 173 -27.21 4.46 -6.63
C LYS A 173 -28.19 4.00 -5.55
N LEU A 174 -28.58 2.71 -5.57
CA LEU A 174 -29.49 2.11 -4.57
C LEU A 174 -28.95 2.19 -3.13
N THR A 175 -27.63 2.25 -2.95
CA THR A 175 -26.96 2.35 -1.64
C THR A 175 -26.40 3.74 -1.33
N LYS A 176 -26.71 4.75 -2.15
CA LYS A 176 -26.11 6.09 -2.04
C LYS A 176 -26.54 6.83 -0.78
N ASP A 177 -27.81 6.73 -0.43
CA ASP A 177 -28.45 7.60 0.55
C ASP A 177 -28.68 6.84 1.88
N ASP A 178 -29.69 5.97 1.95
CA ASP A 178 -30.04 5.20 3.17
C ASP A 178 -28.99 4.16 3.62
N MET A 179 -28.00 3.89 2.78
CA MET A 179 -26.82 3.05 3.11
C MET A 179 -25.51 3.81 2.86
N GLY A 180 -25.56 5.14 2.67
CA GLY A 180 -24.43 5.99 2.28
C GLY A 180 -23.37 6.16 3.37
N ASN A 181 -23.69 5.79 4.61
CA ASN A 181 -22.74 5.74 5.72
C ASN A 181 -21.92 4.45 5.75
N CYS A 182 -22.48 3.36 5.26
CA CYS A 182 -21.84 2.05 5.23
C CYS A 182 -20.60 2.02 4.35
N ILE A 183 -19.76 1.03 4.62
CA ILE A 183 -18.58 0.68 3.85
C ILE A 183 -19.05 -0.11 2.63
N ARG A 184 -19.00 0.50 1.44
CA ARG A 184 -19.62 -0.07 0.23
C ARG A 184 -18.59 -0.76 -0.64
N SER A 185 -18.73 -2.07 -0.79
CA SER A 185 -17.93 -2.87 -1.72
C SER A 185 -18.66 -3.05 -3.05
N LEU A 186 -18.26 -2.28 -4.06
CA LEU A 186 -18.99 -2.13 -5.31
C LEU A 186 -18.20 -2.69 -6.50
N CYS A 187 -18.81 -3.53 -7.35
CA CYS A 187 -18.20 -3.86 -8.65
C CYS A 187 -18.30 -2.69 -9.68
N ASN A 188 -19.19 -1.71 -9.44
CA ASN A 188 -19.23 -0.44 -10.18
C ASN A 188 -18.47 0.61 -9.37
N SER A 189 -17.28 1.01 -9.83
CA SER A 189 -16.32 1.89 -9.13
C SER A 189 -15.99 3.15 -9.93
N ASN A 190 -17.06 3.86 -10.32
CA ASN A 190 -17.08 5.10 -11.08
C ASN A 190 -16.99 6.34 -10.16
N LEU A 191 -15.94 7.15 -10.27
CA LEU A 191 -15.77 8.39 -9.49
C LEU A 191 -16.90 9.39 -9.73
N ALA A 192 -17.14 9.77 -10.99
CA ALA A 192 -18.25 10.64 -11.39
C ALA A 192 -19.64 10.08 -11.03
N GLY A 193 -19.76 8.75 -10.88
CA GLY A 193 -20.98 8.09 -10.40
C GLY A 193 -21.26 8.28 -8.90
N GLY A 194 -20.25 8.66 -8.11
CA GLY A 194 -20.34 8.78 -6.65
C GLY A 194 -19.65 7.67 -5.86
N PHE A 195 -18.66 6.98 -6.44
CA PHE A 195 -17.69 6.16 -5.71
C PHE A 195 -16.66 7.04 -5.00
N LYS A 196 -16.33 6.75 -3.74
CA LYS A 196 -15.44 7.56 -2.89
C LYS A 196 -14.23 6.74 -2.44
N ILE A 197 -13.07 6.95 -3.06
CA ILE A 197 -11.80 6.32 -2.65
C ILE A 197 -11.55 6.58 -1.15
N GLY A 198 -11.22 5.52 -0.40
CA GLY A 198 -11.00 5.57 1.05
C GLY A 198 -12.27 5.47 1.92
N LYS A 199 -13.46 5.36 1.30
CA LYS A 199 -14.74 5.04 1.96
C LYS A 199 -15.50 3.90 1.26
N ASP A 200 -15.43 3.83 -0.05
CA ASP A 200 -15.89 2.70 -0.85
C ASP A 200 -14.69 1.86 -1.28
N THR A 201 -14.91 0.58 -1.59
CA THR A 201 -13.89 -0.33 -2.13
C THR A 201 -14.40 -1.00 -3.40
N THR A 202 -13.53 -1.17 -4.39
CA THR A 202 -13.86 -1.89 -5.62
C THR A 202 -13.89 -3.40 -5.36
N LEU A 203 -14.97 -4.09 -5.76
CA LEU A 203 -14.99 -5.55 -5.81
C LEU A 203 -14.60 -6.04 -7.22
N PRO A 204 -13.63 -6.98 -7.36
CA PRO A 204 -13.33 -7.59 -8.64
C PRO A 204 -14.55 -8.31 -9.26
N ALA A 205 -15.09 -7.76 -10.34
CA ALA A 205 -16.09 -8.41 -11.17
C ALA A 205 -15.45 -9.52 -12.01
N THR A 206 -16.00 -10.74 -12.02
CA THR A 206 -15.49 -11.83 -12.88
C THR A 206 -16.60 -12.78 -13.31
N TYR A 207 -16.43 -13.42 -14.47
CA TYR A 207 -17.42 -14.34 -15.03
C TYR A 207 -17.20 -15.78 -14.55
N ILE A 208 -17.80 -16.13 -13.41
CA ILE A 208 -17.75 -17.50 -12.90
C ILE A 208 -18.64 -18.41 -13.78
N ARG A 209 -17.99 -19.33 -14.49
CA ARG A 209 -18.59 -20.22 -15.50
C ARG A 209 -19.28 -21.43 -14.85
N THR A 210 -18.64 -22.01 -13.85
CA THR A 210 -19.01 -23.21 -13.09
C THR A 210 -18.85 -22.92 -11.60
N SER A 211 -19.76 -23.41 -10.77
CA SER A 211 -19.72 -23.23 -9.30
C SER A 211 -18.88 -24.31 -8.61
N GLU A 212 -18.54 -25.35 -9.35
CA GLU A 212 -17.87 -26.59 -8.95
C GLU A 212 -16.36 -26.43 -9.14
N ASP A 213 -15.98 -25.86 -10.28
CA ASP A 213 -14.63 -25.40 -10.61
C ASP A 213 -14.70 -23.94 -11.11
N PRO A 214 -14.46 -22.94 -10.24
CA PRO A 214 -14.43 -21.53 -10.60
C PRO A 214 -13.07 -21.08 -11.18
N VAL A 215 -12.04 -21.94 -11.14
CA VAL A 215 -10.67 -21.67 -11.63
C VAL A 215 -10.37 -22.37 -12.97
N LYS A 216 -11.38 -22.99 -13.58
CA LYS A 216 -11.32 -23.60 -14.90
C LYS A 216 -10.86 -22.63 -15.99
N ASP A 217 -10.08 -23.15 -16.93
CA ASP A 217 -9.56 -22.46 -18.12
C ASP A 217 -8.63 -21.25 -17.85
N LEU A 218 -8.13 -21.03 -16.64
CA LEU A 218 -7.16 -19.96 -16.34
C LEU A 218 -5.85 -20.03 -17.18
N GLY A 219 -5.05 -18.96 -17.11
CA GLY A 219 -3.78 -18.82 -17.84
C GLY A 219 -3.97 -18.48 -19.31
N GLY A 220 -2.88 -18.18 -20.03
CA GLY A 220 -2.92 -17.96 -21.48
C GLY A 220 -1.59 -18.32 -22.13
N LYS A 221 -1.46 -18.01 -23.43
CA LYS A 221 -0.25 -18.31 -24.20
C LYS A 221 0.93 -17.41 -23.80
N LEU A 222 2.15 -17.78 -24.20
CA LEU A 222 3.35 -16.97 -24.06
C LEU A 222 3.29 -15.71 -24.97
N PRO A 223 4.11 -14.68 -24.72
CA PRO A 223 4.11 -13.43 -25.49
C PRO A 223 4.39 -13.60 -26.99
N SER A 224 5.28 -14.53 -27.34
CA SER A 224 5.60 -14.92 -28.73
C SER A 224 4.48 -15.69 -29.44
N GLU A 225 3.56 -16.29 -28.69
CA GLU A 225 2.46 -17.13 -29.19
C GLU A 225 1.13 -16.35 -29.34
N ARG A 226 1.17 -15.02 -29.22
CA ARG A 226 0.02 -14.11 -29.26
C ARG A 226 -0.02 -13.30 -30.56
N PRO A 227 -0.54 -13.86 -31.67
CA PRO A 227 -0.56 -13.21 -33.00
C PRO A 227 -1.63 -12.12 -33.13
N ILE A 228 -2.47 -11.91 -32.12
CA ILE A 228 -3.48 -10.84 -32.11
C ILE A 228 -2.90 -9.67 -31.30
N LEU A 229 -2.87 -8.47 -31.87
CA LEU A 229 -2.48 -7.26 -31.14
C LEU A 229 -3.50 -6.99 -30.03
N ALA A 230 -4.77 -6.85 -30.39
CA ALA A 230 -5.82 -6.46 -29.44
C ALA A 230 -7.14 -7.20 -29.66
N PHE A 231 -7.83 -7.54 -28.57
CA PHE A 231 -9.15 -8.18 -28.60
C PHE A 231 -10.21 -7.43 -27.79
N PHE A 232 -11.43 -7.42 -28.33
CA PHE A 232 -12.66 -6.98 -27.67
C PHE A 232 -13.85 -7.81 -28.17
N ALA A 233 -14.77 -8.16 -27.28
CA ALA A 233 -16.13 -8.56 -27.64
C ALA A 233 -17.09 -8.19 -26.50
N GLY A 234 -18.34 -7.80 -26.83
CA GLY A 234 -19.34 -7.50 -25.82
C GLY A 234 -20.57 -6.71 -26.28
N GLY A 235 -21.52 -6.54 -25.35
CA GLY A 235 -22.75 -5.79 -25.59
C GLY A 235 -22.50 -4.32 -25.90
N MET A 236 -23.14 -3.82 -26.97
CA MET A 236 -23.14 -2.42 -27.43
C MET A 236 -23.98 -1.54 -26.50
N HIS A 237 -23.46 -1.30 -25.30
CA HIS A 237 -24.10 -0.52 -24.25
C HIS A 237 -23.19 0.64 -23.86
N GLY A 238 -23.75 1.83 -23.67
CA GLY A 238 -22.99 3.08 -23.53
C GLY A 238 -22.38 3.56 -24.86
N ASN A 239 -21.95 4.82 -24.88
CA ASN A 239 -21.54 5.50 -26.12
C ASN A 239 -20.19 4.97 -26.67
N LEU A 240 -19.30 4.53 -25.78
CA LEU A 240 -17.92 4.15 -26.11
C LEU A 240 -17.80 2.89 -26.97
N ARG A 241 -18.63 1.86 -26.71
CA ARG A 241 -18.51 0.55 -27.38
C ARG A 241 -18.95 0.58 -28.85
N PRO A 242 -20.05 1.28 -29.24
CA PRO A 242 -20.38 1.52 -30.64
C PRO A 242 -19.30 2.31 -31.39
N ILE A 243 -18.61 3.24 -30.73
CA ILE A 243 -17.48 3.99 -31.33
C ILE A 243 -16.29 3.07 -31.57
N LEU A 244 -15.86 2.32 -30.54
CA LEU A 244 -14.81 1.30 -30.63
C LEU A 244 -15.08 0.30 -31.76
N LEU A 245 -16.32 -0.20 -31.87
CA LEU A 245 -16.73 -1.13 -32.92
C LEU A 245 -16.66 -0.46 -34.31
N ARG A 246 -17.24 0.73 -34.48
CA ARG A 246 -17.25 1.47 -35.75
C ARG A 246 -15.83 1.81 -36.24
N GLN A 247 -14.91 2.09 -35.32
CA GLN A 247 -13.54 2.48 -35.64
C GLN A 247 -12.60 1.30 -35.90
N TRP A 248 -12.86 0.10 -35.36
CA TRP A 248 -11.88 -1.00 -35.40
C TRP A 248 -12.40 -2.39 -35.82
N HIS A 249 -13.72 -2.58 -36.01
CA HIS A 249 -14.25 -3.84 -36.55
C HIS A 249 -13.75 -4.06 -37.98
N ASP A 250 -13.07 -5.19 -38.19
CA ASP A 250 -12.43 -5.59 -39.46
C ASP A 250 -11.57 -4.50 -40.13
N LYS A 251 -10.96 -3.60 -39.34
CA LYS A 251 -10.05 -2.55 -39.86
C LYS A 251 -8.59 -2.95 -39.90
N GLU A 252 -8.14 -3.79 -38.95
CA GLU A 252 -6.78 -4.33 -38.93
C GLU A 252 -6.84 -5.85 -38.69
N PRO A 253 -6.06 -6.66 -39.44
CA PRO A 253 -6.20 -8.12 -39.41
C PRO A 253 -5.78 -8.76 -38.07
N ASP A 254 -4.94 -8.08 -37.29
CA ASP A 254 -4.49 -8.47 -35.95
C ASP A 254 -5.27 -7.76 -34.81
N MET A 255 -6.28 -6.93 -35.12
CA MET A 255 -7.22 -6.39 -34.13
C MET A 255 -8.58 -7.09 -34.22
N LYS A 256 -8.89 -7.92 -33.22
CA LYS A 256 -10.14 -8.72 -33.17
C LYS A 256 -11.19 -8.02 -32.31
N ILE A 257 -11.83 -7.01 -32.90
CA ILE A 257 -12.82 -6.13 -32.25
C ILE A 257 -14.22 -6.49 -32.73
N PHE A 258 -15.03 -7.14 -31.89
CA PHE A 258 -16.34 -7.67 -32.24
C PHE A 258 -17.50 -7.11 -31.40
N GLY A 259 -18.71 -7.28 -31.91
CA GLY A 259 -19.96 -7.01 -31.20
C GLY A 259 -20.26 -8.04 -30.09
N PRO A 260 -21.54 -8.27 -29.77
CA PRO A 260 -21.95 -9.38 -28.92
C PRO A 260 -21.67 -10.70 -29.65
N MET A 261 -20.77 -11.53 -29.11
CA MET A 261 -20.64 -12.92 -29.57
C MET A 261 -21.84 -13.76 -29.12
N ALA A 262 -22.19 -14.79 -29.90
CA ALA A 262 -23.32 -15.65 -29.59
C ALA A 262 -23.13 -16.45 -28.29
N ARG A 263 -24.25 -16.93 -27.73
CA ARG A 263 -24.30 -17.54 -26.39
C ARG A 263 -24.15 -19.06 -26.41
N ASP A 264 -23.72 -19.64 -27.52
CA ASP A 264 -23.37 -21.05 -27.66
C ASP A 264 -22.04 -21.39 -26.96
N VAL A 265 -21.43 -22.53 -27.26
CA VAL A 265 -20.16 -22.94 -26.63
C VAL A 265 -18.95 -22.77 -27.54
N GLU A 266 -19.12 -22.81 -28.86
CA GLU A 266 -18.07 -22.47 -29.82
C GLU A 266 -17.68 -21.00 -29.68
N SER A 267 -18.64 -20.07 -29.73
CA SER A 267 -18.44 -18.63 -29.49
C SER A 267 -17.79 -18.36 -28.13
N LYS A 268 -18.18 -19.09 -27.08
CA LYS A 268 -17.54 -18.99 -25.76
C LYS A 268 -16.11 -19.53 -25.78
N ALA A 269 -15.83 -20.60 -26.53
CA ALA A 269 -14.47 -21.13 -26.70
C ALA A 269 -13.60 -20.14 -27.49
N LYS A 270 -14.12 -19.61 -28.59
CA LYS A 270 -13.52 -18.58 -29.46
C LYS A 270 -13.19 -17.29 -28.70
N TYR A 271 -14.09 -16.82 -27.82
CA TYR A 271 -13.80 -15.72 -26.88
C TYR A 271 -12.60 -16.02 -25.98
N ARG A 272 -12.53 -17.23 -25.37
CA ARG A 272 -11.40 -17.62 -24.51
C ARG A 272 -10.11 -17.79 -25.31
N MET A 273 -10.19 -18.35 -26.52
CA MET A 273 -9.07 -18.49 -27.45
C MET A 273 -8.49 -17.12 -27.82
N TYR A 274 -9.34 -16.14 -28.14
CA TYR A 274 -8.89 -14.77 -28.44
C TYR A 274 -8.27 -14.09 -27.21
N MET A 275 -8.91 -14.11 -26.04
CA MET A 275 -8.32 -13.56 -24.80
C MET A 275 -6.96 -14.19 -24.45
N LYS A 276 -6.79 -15.51 -24.68
CA LYS A 276 -5.52 -16.22 -24.46
C LYS A 276 -4.46 -15.99 -25.55
N SER A 277 -4.84 -15.49 -26.72
CA SER A 277 -3.97 -15.33 -27.91
C SER A 277 -3.72 -13.88 -28.31
N SER A 278 -4.16 -12.91 -27.50
CA SER A 278 -3.99 -11.47 -27.75
C SER A 278 -2.91 -10.88 -26.84
N LYS A 279 -2.09 -9.93 -27.34
CA LYS A 279 -1.20 -9.13 -26.49
C LYS A 279 -2.02 -8.28 -25.51
N TYR A 280 -3.02 -7.57 -26.05
CA TYR A 280 -3.85 -6.61 -25.33
C TYR A 280 -5.34 -7.00 -25.29
N CYS A 281 -6.00 -6.78 -24.16
CA CYS A 281 -7.43 -7.08 -23.96
C CYS A 281 -8.20 -5.83 -23.54
N ILE A 282 -9.05 -5.32 -24.44
CA ILE A 282 -9.68 -4.02 -24.29
C ILE A 282 -10.85 -4.08 -23.31
N CYS A 283 -10.81 -3.18 -22.35
CA CYS A 283 -11.66 -3.11 -21.17
C CYS A 283 -12.57 -1.86 -21.17
N ALA A 284 -12.98 -1.41 -22.36
CA ALA A 284 -13.88 -0.26 -22.55
C ALA A 284 -15.17 -0.32 -21.69
N ARG A 285 -15.52 0.78 -21.01
CA ARG A 285 -16.74 0.90 -20.18
C ARG A 285 -18.04 0.71 -20.97
N GLY A 286 -19.16 0.59 -20.26
CA GLY A 286 -20.51 0.57 -20.83
C GLY A 286 -21.24 1.89 -20.58
N TYR A 287 -22.54 1.81 -20.26
CA TYR A 287 -23.25 2.92 -19.59
C TYR A 287 -22.60 3.26 -18.24
N GLU A 288 -22.10 2.25 -17.54
CA GLU A 288 -21.33 2.31 -16.30
C GLU A 288 -19.96 1.64 -16.51
N VAL A 289 -19.04 1.80 -15.56
CA VAL A 289 -17.65 1.30 -15.67
C VAL A 289 -17.52 -0.21 -15.36
N PHE A 290 -18.59 -0.85 -14.87
CA PHE A 290 -18.62 -2.27 -14.56
C PHE A 290 -18.26 -3.16 -15.75
N THR A 291 -17.22 -3.99 -15.61
CA THR A 291 -16.97 -5.08 -16.56
C THR A 291 -16.14 -6.23 -15.95
N PRO A 292 -16.47 -7.50 -16.24
CA PRO A 292 -15.63 -8.64 -15.82
C PRO A 292 -14.31 -8.72 -16.60
N ARG A 293 -14.21 -8.07 -17.78
CA ARG A 293 -13.06 -8.19 -18.70
C ARG A 293 -11.72 -7.79 -18.07
N ILE A 294 -11.70 -6.88 -17.10
CA ILE A 294 -10.47 -6.47 -16.42
C ILE A 294 -9.88 -7.61 -15.60
N VAL A 295 -10.72 -8.38 -14.90
CA VAL A 295 -10.28 -9.57 -14.18
C VAL A 295 -10.05 -10.74 -15.15
N GLU A 296 -10.88 -10.90 -16.19
CA GLU A 296 -10.66 -11.94 -17.21
C GLU A 296 -9.34 -11.74 -17.99
N ALA A 297 -8.93 -10.51 -18.29
CA ALA A 297 -7.66 -10.20 -18.93
C ALA A 297 -6.48 -10.70 -18.08
N VAL A 298 -6.49 -10.40 -16.76
CA VAL A 298 -5.49 -10.91 -15.82
C VAL A 298 -5.55 -12.44 -15.67
N TYR A 299 -6.76 -13.01 -15.72
CA TYR A 299 -6.96 -14.46 -15.66
C TYR A 299 -6.33 -15.18 -16.86
N TYR A 300 -6.51 -14.64 -18.07
CA TYR A 300 -5.97 -15.14 -19.35
C TYR A 300 -4.57 -14.58 -19.71
N GLU A 301 -3.94 -13.87 -18.79
CA GLU A 301 -2.56 -13.36 -18.89
C GLU A 301 -2.37 -12.47 -20.13
N CYS A 302 -3.36 -11.61 -20.36
CA CYS A 302 -3.47 -10.63 -21.43
C CYS A 302 -3.40 -9.22 -20.81
N VAL A 303 -2.65 -8.29 -21.41
CA VAL A 303 -2.48 -6.94 -20.82
C VAL A 303 -3.79 -6.16 -20.94
N PRO A 304 -4.46 -5.77 -19.84
CA PRO A 304 -5.72 -5.05 -19.93
C PRO A 304 -5.50 -3.63 -20.44
N VAL A 305 -6.33 -3.20 -21.39
CA VAL A 305 -6.36 -1.82 -21.90
C VAL A 305 -7.61 -1.15 -21.38
N ILE A 306 -7.48 -0.33 -20.34
CA ILE A 306 -8.59 0.33 -19.65
C ILE A 306 -8.98 1.58 -20.44
N ILE A 307 -10.23 1.63 -20.88
CA ILE A 307 -10.80 2.78 -21.61
C ILE A 307 -12.06 3.22 -20.87
N SER A 308 -11.85 4.07 -19.87
CA SER A 308 -12.88 4.61 -18.97
C SER A 308 -12.25 5.69 -18.09
N ASP A 309 -12.61 6.95 -18.27
CA ASP A 309 -11.86 8.06 -17.68
C ASP A 309 -12.00 8.14 -16.14
N ASP A 310 -13.17 7.77 -15.60
CA ASP A 310 -13.51 7.82 -14.15
C ASP A 310 -13.36 6.48 -13.38
N TYR A 311 -12.64 5.49 -13.91
CA TYR A 311 -12.62 4.13 -13.33
C TYR A 311 -11.56 3.93 -12.24
N VAL A 312 -11.98 3.52 -11.03
CA VAL A 312 -11.09 3.01 -9.99
C VAL A 312 -10.95 1.49 -10.12
N PRO A 313 -9.80 0.96 -10.59
CA PRO A 313 -9.62 -0.48 -10.78
C PRO A 313 -9.52 -1.24 -9.44
N PRO A 314 -9.69 -2.57 -9.44
CA PRO A 314 -9.67 -3.33 -8.19
C PRO A 314 -8.31 -3.26 -7.50
N PHE A 315 -8.33 -2.93 -6.21
CA PHE A 315 -7.12 -2.79 -5.38
C PHE A 315 -6.15 -1.69 -5.86
N PHE A 316 -6.69 -0.60 -6.41
CA PHE A 316 -5.95 0.62 -6.79
C PHE A 316 -5.06 1.17 -5.65
N GLU A 317 -5.44 0.94 -4.40
CA GLU A 317 -4.69 1.34 -3.20
C GLU A 317 -3.41 0.50 -2.96
N PHE A 318 -3.27 -0.64 -3.64
CA PHE A 318 -2.21 -1.64 -3.42
C PHE A 318 -1.46 -2.04 -4.70
N LEU A 319 -2.06 -1.84 -5.87
CA LEU A 319 -1.54 -2.29 -7.16
C LEU A 319 -1.19 -1.10 -8.07
N ASP A 320 0.07 -1.06 -8.49
CA ASP A 320 0.56 -0.23 -9.59
C ASP A 320 -0.06 -0.69 -10.92
N TRP A 321 -1.27 -0.22 -11.23
CA TRP A 321 -2.00 -0.59 -12.44
C TRP A 321 -1.32 -0.07 -13.72
N GLU A 322 -0.71 1.11 -13.70
CA GLU A 322 0.10 1.63 -14.82
C GLU A 322 1.28 0.71 -15.14
N GLY A 323 1.83 0.03 -14.12
CA GLY A 323 2.87 -0.96 -14.27
C GLY A 323 2.48 -2.21 -15.07
N PHE A 324 1.20 -2.56 -15.22
CA PHE A 324 0.77 -3.80 -15.91
C PHE A 324 -0.48 -3.66 -16.79
N SER A 325 -0.95 -2.44 -17.04
CA SER A 325 -2.13 -2.14 -17.86
C SER A 325 -1.95 -0.83 -18.62
N VAL A 326 -2.65 -0.69 -19.74
CA VAL A 326 -2.59 0.52 -20.57
C VAL A 326 -3.87 1.32 -20.35
N PHE A 327 -3.75 2.53 -19.80
CA PHE A 327 -4.87 3.47 -19.74
C PHE A 327 -4.94 4.27 -21.05
N VAL A 328 -6.12 4.31 -21.66
CA VAL A 328 -6.40 5.11 -22.87
C VAL A 328 -7.64 5.95 -22.60
N LEU A 329 -7.54 7.26 -22.79
CA LEU A 329 -8.67 8.18 -22.60
C LEU A 329 -9.76 7.90 -23.64
N GLU A 330 -11.02 8.12 -23.29
CA GLU A 330 -12.16 7.76 -24.15
C GLU A 330 -12.17 8.50 -25.50
N LYS A 331 -11.63 9.73 -25.53
CA LYS A 331 -11.41 10.50 -26.76
C LYS A 331 -10.37 9.88 -27.70
N ASP A 332 -9.43 9.10 -27.17
CA ASP A 332 -8.25 8.59 -27.87
C ASP A 332 -8.45 7.17 -28.43
N VAL A 333 -9.68 6.63 -28.39
CA VAL A 333 -10.02 5.35 -29.03
C VAL A 333 -9.72 5.36 -30.54
N GLY A 334 -9.81 6.51 -31.21
CA GLY A 334 -9.40 6.66 -32.62
C GLY A 334 -7.89 6.49 -32.86
N ASN A 335 -7.06 6.51 -31.81
CA ASN A 335 -5.62 6.29 -31.86
C ASN A 335 -5.19 4.88 -31.39
N LEU A 336 -6.14 3.98 -31.05
CA LEU A 336 -5.87 2.77 -30.28
C LEU A 336 -4.76 1.87 -30.86
N SER A 337 -4.77 1.57 -32.17
CA SER A 337 -3.69 0.79 -32.81
C SER A 337 -2.33 1.47 -32.65
N ARG A 338 -2.24 2.77 -32.97
CA ARG A 338 -1.01 3.58 -32.84
C ARG A 338 -0.49 3.61 -31.40
N ILE A 339 -1.37 3.69 -30.41
CA ILE A 339 -1.00 3.65 -28.98
C ILE A 339 -0.43 2.28 -28.60
N LEU A 340 -1.08 1.19 -28.98
CA LEU A 340 -0.66 -0.16 -28.61
C LEU A 340 0.59 -0.64 -29.36
N ARG A 341 0.83 -0.15 -30.58
CA ARG A 341 2.06 -0.42 -31.37
C ARG A 341 3.24 0.49 -30.98
N ALA A 342 3.01 1.61 -30.30
CA ALA A 342 4.07 2.48 -29.78
C ALA A 342 4.71 1.96 -28.48
N ILE A 343 4.13 0.92 -27.88
CA ILE A 343 4.70 0.22 -26.72
C ILE A 343 5.71 -0.81 -27.24
N SER A 344 6.97 -0.69 -26.83
CA SER A 344 8.03 -1.64 -27.25
C SER A 344 7.79 -3.05 -26.71
N ASP A 345 8.34 -4.07 -27.38
CA ASP A 345 8.09 -5.45 -26.98
C ASP A 345 8.71 -5.80 -25.62
N GLU A 346 9.79 -5.14 -25.19
CA GLU A 346 10.33 -5.25 -23.82
C GLU A 346 9.33 -4.68 -22.80
N LYS A 347 8.69 -3.54 -23.11
CA LYS A 347 7.72 -2.93 -22.21
C LYS A 347 6.41 -3.74 -22.15
N TYR A 348 6.00 -4.32 -23.26
CA TYR A 348 4.91 -5.30 -23.30
C TYR A 348 5.25 -6.56 -22.48
N GLN A 349 6.48 -7.08 -22.59
CA GLN A 349 6.98 -8.21 -21.81
C GLN A 349 6.93 -7.92 -20.30
N GLU A 350 7.42 -6.76 -19.84
CA GLU A 350 7.31 -6.34 -18.43
C GLU A 350 5.86 -6.38 -17.92
N MET A 351 4.94 -5.80 -18.69
CA MET A 351 3.52 -5.76 -18.31
C MET A 351 2.93 -7.17 -18.26
N TRP A 352 3.21 -8.00 -19.27
CA TRP A 352 2.74 -9.38 -19.32
C TRP A 352 3.23 -10.21 -18.14
N GLU A 353 4.50 -10.09 -17.75
CA GLU A 353 5.06 -10.78 -16.59
C GLU A 353 4.37 -10.33 -15.29
N ARG A 354 4.14 -9.03 -15.09
CA ARG A 354 3.41 -8.51 -13.93
C ARG A 354 1.94 -8.98 -13.91
N VAL A 355 1.27 -9.07 -15.06
CA VAL A 355 -0.07 -9.69 -15.18
C VAL A 355 -0.02 -11.18 -14.80
N LYS A 356 0.96 -11.93 -15.30
CA LYS A 356 1.17 -13.36 -15.00
C LYS A 356 1.57 -13.62 -13.55
N MET A 357 2.24 -12.67 -12.89
CA MET A 357 2.52 -12.71 -11.45
C MET A 357 1.31 -12.34 -10.59
N SER A 358 0.30 -11.65 -11.13
CA SER A 358 -0.93 -11.22 -10.44
C SER A 358 -1.91 -12.37 -10.14
N LYS A 359 -1.40 -13.58 -9.88
CA LYS A 359 -2.17 -14.79 -9.57
C LYS A 359 -3.04 -14.68 -8.31
N TRP A 360 -2.74 -13.78 -7.38
CA TRP A 360 -3.60 -13.55 -6.20
C TRP A 360 -5.01 -13.07 -6.57
N LEU A 361 -5.18 -12.32 -7.68
CA LEU A 361 -6.51 -11.98 -8.21
C LEU A 361 -7.34 -13.22 -8.54
N LYS A 362 -6.68 -14.33 -8.92
CA LYS A 362 -7.29 -15.62 -9.29
C LYS A 362 -7.70 -16.45 -8.06
N THR A 363 -7.38 -16.04 -6.83
CA THR A 363 -7.55 -16.85 -5.60
C THR A 363 -8.07 -16.10 -4.37
N SER A 364 -7.95 -14.76 -4.29
CA SER A 364 -8.11 -13.99 -3.04
C SER A 364 -9.22 -12.92 -3.04
N LEU A 365 -10.30 -13.12 -3.79
CA LEU A 365 -11.48 -12.23 -3.77
C LEU A 365 -11.99 -11.96 -2.32
N TYR A 366 -12.06 -13.02 -1.51
CA TYR A 366 -12.52 -12.97 -0.12
C TYR A 366 -11.54 -12.22 0.80
N ILE A 367 -10.27 -12.64 0.77
CA ILE A 367 -9.16 -12.11 1.58
C ILE A 367 -9.05 -10.58 1.45
N THR A 368 -9.01 -10.09 0.21
CA THR A 368 -8.69 -8.68 -0.02
C THR A 368 -9.88 -7.76 0.23
N LEU A 369 -11.12 -8.23 0.03
CA LEU A 369 -12.31 -7.47 0.44
C LEU A 369 -12.36 -7.28 1.96
N VAL A 370 -12.06 -8.33 2.74
CA VAL A 370 -12.03 -8.22 4.21
C VAL A 370 -10.95 -7.23 4.69
N ASN A 371 -9.76 -7.21 4.07
CA ASN A 371 -8.75 -6.17 4.31
C ASN A 371 -9.30 -4.75 4.04
N ASN A 372 -9.94 -4.54 2.89
CA ASN A 372 -10.38 -3.20 2.48
C ASN A 372 -11.48 -2.64 3.39
N CYS A 373 -12.44 -3.46 3.83
CA CYS A 373 -13.45 -3.03 4.78
C CYS A 373 -12.85 -2.62 6.15
N ILE A 374 -11.74 -3.24 6.56
CA ILE A 374 -11.03 -2.89 7.79
C ILE A 374 -10.32 -1.54 7.68
N GLU A 375 -9.55 -1.29 6.61
CA GLU A 375 -8.86 0.00 6.44
C GLU A 375 -9.85 1.16 6.36
N ILE A 376 -11.04 0.95 5.79
CA ILE A 376 -12.09 1.96 5.76
C ILE A 376 -12.67 2.21 7.17
N LYS A 377 -13.00 1.18 7.98
CA LYS A 377 -13.45 1.45 9.37
C LYS A 377 -12.37 2.13 10.21
N PHE A 378 -11.09 1.82 9.98
CA PHE A 378 -10.01 2.57 10.63
C PHE A 378 -9.85 4.01 10.13
N SER A 379 -10.19 4.32 8.88
CA SER A 379 -10.19 5.71 8.39
C SER A 379 -11.28 6.53 9.09
N THR A 380 -12.46 5.94 9.34
CA THR A 380 -13.55 6.51 10.13
C THR A 380 -13.20 6.70 11.61
N LEU A 381 -12.71 5.66 12.30
CA LEU A 381 -12.32 5.71 13.73
C LEU A 381 -11.30 6.82 14.05
N LYS A 382 -10.49 7.18 13.05
CA LYS A 382 -9.45 8.22 13.13
C LYS A 382 -10.01 9.64 13.00
N HIS A 383 -11.24 9.80 12.52
CA HIS A 383 -12.00 11.05 12.54
C HIS A 383 -12.81 11.18 13.84
N GLU A 384 -13.48 10.11 14.26
CA GLU A 384 -14.25 10.05 15.52
C GLU A 384 -13.33 10.47 16.71
N LEU A 385 -12.13 9.88 16.82
CA LEU A 385 -11.09 10.24 17.80
C LEU A 385 -10.31 11.54 17.51
N GLN A 386 -10.90 12.48 16.75
CA GLN A 386 -10.40 13.85 16.60
C GLN A 386 -11.40 14.93 17.06
N GLU A 387 -12.65 14.56 17.38
CA GLU A 387 -13.66 15.48 17.91
C GLU A 387 -13.77 15.39 19.44
N ASP A 388 -13.71 14.18 20.01
CA ASP A 388 -13.68 13.95 21.47
C ASP A 388 -12.32 14.28 22.12
N ASN A 389 -12.01 15.58 22.24
CA ASN A 389 -11.03 16.05 23.23
C ASN A 389 -11.71 16.12 24.61
N LEU A 390 -11.79 14.98 25.30
CA LEU A 390 -12.02 14.93 26.75
C LEU A 390 -10.78 14.38 27.45
N GLU A 391 -10.36 15.05 28.52
CA GLU A 391 -9.19 14.68 29.30
C GLU A 391 -9.46 13.38 30.05
N PHE A 392 -8.55 12.41 29.89
CA PHE A 392 -8.53 11.19 30.67
C PHE A 392 -7.12 10.97 31.23
N GLU A 393 -6.94 11.36 32.48
CA GLU A 393 -6.02 10.68 33.38
C GLU A 393 -6.55 9.27 33.63
N GLU A 394 -5.68 8.25 33.54
CA GLU A 394 -5.88 6.98 34.24
C GLU A 394 -4.48 6.42 34.51
N ASP A 395 -3.91 6.79 35.68
CA ASP A 395 -2.92 5.94 36.33
C ASP A 395 -3.57 4.57 36.57
N ILE A 396 -2.80 3.50 36.39
CA ILE A 396 -2.98 2.20 37.07
C ILE A 396 -1.65 1.44 36.91
N GLU A 397 -0.99 1.21 38.03
CA GLU A 397 0.12 0.26 38.12
C GLU A 397 -0.41 -1.17 38.01
N LEU A 398 0.45 -2.11 37.58
CA LEU A 398 0.48 -3.45 38.17
C LEU A 398 1.85 -4.07 37.91
N GLY A 399 2.42 -4.68 38.96
CA GLY A 399 3.84 -5.02 39.04
C GLY A 399 4.28 -6.28 38.30
N GLU A 400 5.59 -6.50 38.33
CA GLU A 400 6.27 -7.67 37.77
C GLU A 400 6.03 -8.94 38.61
N VAL A 401 5.96 -10.10 37.95
CA VAL A 401 6.15 -11.41 38.60
C VAL A 401 7.04 -12.27 37.71
N PHE A 402 8.33 -12.28 38.05
CA PHE A 402 9.31 -13.36 37.90
C PHE A 402 9.72 -13.92 36.51
N MET A 403 11.04 -13.93 36.30
CA MET A 403 11.79 -14.96 35.56
C MET A 403 11.76 -16.27 36.41
N GLU A 404 11.99 -17.49 35.95
CA GLU A 404 13.10 -18.04 35.15
C GLU A 404 12.53 -19.20 34.25
N GLU A 405 13.26 -19.98 33.45
CA GLU A 405 14.68 -20.37 33.47
C GLU A 405 15.19 -20.70 32.05
N SER A 406 16.52 -20.81 31.89
CA SER A 406 17.21 -21.06 30.63
C SER A 406 17.73 -22.49 30.50
N SER A 407 17.69 -23.05 29.29
CA SER A 407 18.64 -24.09 28.86
C SER A 407 19.03 -23.88 27.39
N ASP A 408 20.22 -24.36 27.02
CA ASP A 408 21.02 -23.81 25.93
C ASP A 408 21.58 -24.88 24.99
N THR A 409 21.77 -24.54 23.70
CA THR A 409 22.39 -25.35 22.64
C THR A 409 21.70 -26.70 22.30
N SER A 410 21.93 -27.36 21.16
CA SER A 410 22.90 -27.16 20.07
C SER A 410 22.31 -27.40 18.67
N ALA A 411 23.11 -27.15 17.63
CA ALA A 411 22.92 -27.64 16.26
C ALA A 411 23.36 -29.14 16.16
N GLN A 412 23.37 -29.87 15.04
CA GLN A 412 23.52 -29.43 13.63
C GLN A 412 23.08 -30.51 12.60
N ASN A 413 23.19 -30.16 11.30
CA ASN A 413 22.68 -30.94 10.15
C ASN A 413 23.40 -32.27 9.89
N GLN A 414 22.64 -33.24 9.38
CA GLN A 414 22.92 -34.08 8.19
C GLN A 414 21.53 -34.39 7.58
N LEU A 415 21.20 -34.23 6.29
CA LEU A 415 21.98 -34.14 5.05
C LEU A 415 22.59 -35.50 4.64
N GLU A 416 21.78 -36.37 4.00
CA GLU A 416 22.06 -36.81 2.63
C GLU A 416 20.87 -37.45 1.89
N ASN A 417 21.14 -37.79 0.62
CA ASN A 417 20.24 -38.25 -0.45
C ASN A 417 19.57 -39.63 -0.12
N ASP A 418 18.51 -40.07 -0.81
CA ASP A 418 18.69 -40.74 -2.11
C ASP A 418 17.48 -40.70 -3.10
N ARG A 419 17.55 -41.51 -4.17
CA ARG A 419 16.73 -41.52 -5.40
C ARG A 419 15.64 -42.63 -5.43
N PHE A 420 14.91 -42.72 -6.57
CA PHE A 420 14.15 -43.88 -7.08
C PHE A 420 12.82 -44.22 -6.33
N VAL A 421 11.81 -44.93 -6.88
CA VAL A 421 11.37 -45.19 -8.29
C VAL A 421 9.83 -45.47 -8.33
N LEU A 422 9.25 -45.86 -9.47
CA LEU A 422 7.80 -46.11 -9.69
C LEU A 422 7.21 -47.40 -9.06
N GLY A 423 5.89 -47.41 -8.88
CA GLY A 423 5.00 -48.60 -8.84
C GLY A 423 4.56 -49.08 -7.44
N ASP A 424 3.49 -49.86 -7.26
CA ASP A 424 2.30 -50.14 -8.10
C ASP A 424 1.21 -50.85 -7.25
N LEU A 425 -0.04 -50.98 -7.77
CA LEU A 425 -1.17 -51.80 -7.25
C LEU A 425 -1.79 -51.36 -5.87
N GLY A 426 -3.05 -51.65 -5.53
CA GLY A 426 -4.13 -52.39 -6.24
C GLY A 426 -5.55 -52.09 -5.68
N GLU A 427 -6.58 -52.79 -6.19
CA GLU A 427 -8.02 -52.50 -6.00
C GLU A 427 -8.59 -52.85 -4.60
N SER A 428 -9.76 -52.34 -4.17
CA SER A 428 -11.08 -52.93 -4.50
C SER A 428 -12.25 -52.11 -3.87
N ARG A 429 -13.33 -51.78 -4.62
CA ARG A 429 -14.67 -52.43 -4.75
C ARG A 429 -15.73 -52.02 -3.69
N HIS A 430 -17.05 -51.97 -3.97
CA HIS A 430 -17.81 -51.66 -5.20
C HIS A 430 -19.33 -51.40 -4.87
N GLU A 431 -20.20 -51.39 -5.90
CA GLU A 431 -21.69 -51.45 -5.89
C GLU A 431 -22.44 -50.08 -5.78
N LEU A 432 -23.36 -49.63 -6.67
CA LEU A 432 -24.48 -50.19 -7.48
C LEU A 432 -25.82 -50.21 -6.68
N LEU A 433 -27.02 -49.81 -7.17
CA LEU A 433 -27.54 -49.27 -8.45
C LEU A 433 -28.48 -48.04 -8.13
N SER A 434 -29.63 -47.60 -8.70
CA SER A 434 -30.62 -47.80 -9.83
C SER A 434 -31.60 -46.58 -9.79
N VAL A 435 -32.60 -46.25 -10.66
CA VAL A 435 -33.01 -46.42 -12.09
C VAL A 435 -34.14 -45.37 -12.39
N ASP A 436 -34.41 -45.00 -13.65
CA ASP A 436 -35.38 -43.97 -14.13
C ASP A 436 -36.90 -44.37 -14.06
N LEU A 437 -37.91 -43.56 -14.45
CA LEU A 437 -38.35 -43.29 -15.84
C LEU A 437 -39.21 -41.98 -16.06
N ILE A 438 -40.31 -42.02 -16.85
CA ILE A 438 -40.92 -40.91 -17.64
C ILE A 438 -42.46 -41.08 -17.80
N THR A 439 -43.25 -40.00 -18.00
CA THR A 439 -44.47 -39.81 -18.90
C THR A 439 -45.43 -38.69 -18.39
N ASN A 440 -46.50 -38.24 -19.07
CA ASN A 440 -46.65 -37.54 -20.38
C ASN A 440 -48.01 -36.76 -20.41
N LEU A 441 -48.34 -36.02 -21.49
CA LEU A 441 -49.62 -35.26 -21.72
C LEU A 441 -50.82 -36.19 -22.14
N PRO A 442 -52.08 -35.74 -22.46
CA PRO A 442 -52.67 -34.38 -22.63
C PRO A 442 -54.14 -34.26 -22.02
N ASP A 443 -55.15 -33.43 -22.37
CA ASP A 443 -55.36 -32.17 -23.17
C ASP A 443 -56.72 -31.43 -22.86
N THR A 444 -56.93 -30.26 -23.51
CA THR A 444 -58.14 -29.55 -24.04
C THR A 444 -59.39 -29.06 -23.22
N VAL A 445 -59.97 -27.97 -23.79
CA VAL A 445 -61.32 -27.35 -23.66
C VAL A 445 -61.59 -26.36 -22.49
N SER A 446 -62.49 -25.39 -22.75
CA SER A 446 -62.72 -24.09 -22.07
C SER A 446 -64.20 -23.81 -21.78
N VAL A 447 -64.53 -22.77 -20.97
CA VAL A 447 -65.52 -21.71 -21.34
C VAL A 447 -65.64 -20.53 -20.32
N ASN A 448 -65.47 -19.31 -20.85
CA ASN A 448 -66.02 -17.96 -20.53
C ASN A 448 -66.02 -17.24 -19.15
N ASN A 449 -66.04 -15.89 -19.31
CA ASN A 449 -66.33 -14.77 -18.38
C ASN A 449 -65.16 -14.21 -17.52
N SER A 450 -64.92 -12.88 -17.45
CA SER A 450 -65.35 -11.74 -18.31
C SER A 450 -64.54 -10.44 -18.00
N ILE A 451 -64.29 -9.57 -19.00
CA ILE A 451 -63.96 -8.11 -18.92
C ILE A 451 -62.63 -7.73 -18.20
N SER A 452 -61.71 -6.87 -18.65
CA SER A 452 -61.50 -5.98 -19.83
C SER A 452 -59.98 -5.89 -20.13
N LYS A 453 -59.50 -5.83 -21.39
CA LYS A 453 -59.16 -4.64 -22.22
C LYS A 453 -58.36 -3.54 -21.46
N ASN A 454 -57.21 -3.01 -21.90
CA ASN A 454 -56.37 -3.02 -23.15
C ASN A 454 -54.92 -2.54 -22.73
N GLU A 455 -53.78 -2.44 -23.45
CA GLU A 455 -53.19 -2.74 -24.79
C GLU A 455 -51.67 -2.33 -24.76
N VAL A 456 -50.76 -2.46 -25.77
CA VAL A 456 -50.44 -3.47 -26.81
C VAL A 456 -49.03 -3.21 -27.41
N LYS A 457 -48.31 -4.27 -27.86
CA LYS A 457 -47.09 -4.26 -28.75
C LYS A 457 -45.83 -3.50 -28.24
N THR A 458 -44.59 -3.75 -28.67
CA THR A 458 -43.97 -4.68 -29.67
C THR A 458 -42.57 -5.09 -29.12
N LYS A 459 -42.14 -6.37 -29.02
CA LYS A 459 -41.59 -7.30 -30.05
C LYS A 459 -40.35 -6.72 -30.77
N ILE A 460 -39.17 -7.37 -30.88
CA ILE A 460 -38.89 -8.65 -31.59
C ILE A 460 -37.53 -9.31 -31.16
N MET A 461 -37.52 -10.66 -31.00
CA MET A 461 -36.50 -11.73 -31.27
C MET A 461 -35.00 -11.59 -30.83
N GLU A 462 -34.11 -12.60 -30.85
CA GLU A 462 -33.97 -14.07 -30.60
C GLU A 462 -32.44 -14.39 -30.88
N VAL A 463 -31.72 -15.52 -30.67
CA VAL A 463 -31.86 -17.00 -30.90
C VAL A 463 -30.96 -17.83 -29.91
N LYS A 464 -31.03 -19.19 -29.93
CA LYS A 464 -30.44 -20.25 -29.04
C LYS A 464 -28.98 -20.68 -29.44
N SER A 465 -28.24 -21.75 -29.02
CA SER A 465 -28.34 -23.03 -28.23
C SER A 465 -26.95 -23.42 -27.59
N VAL A 466 -26.76 -24.48 -26.77
CA VAL A 466 -25.49 -24.75 -25.97
C VAL A 466 -25.10 -26.24 -25.70
N PRO A 467 -23.83 -26.67 -25.89
CA PRO A 467 -23.26 -27.93 -25.29
C PRO A 467 -21.73 -27.97 -24.90
N GLY A 468 -21.31 -28.78 -23.90
CA GLY A 468 -19.89 -29.26 -23.67
C GLY A 468 -18.87 -28.34 -22.93
N LEU A 469 -17.60 -28.73 -22.64
CA LEU A 469 -17.11 -29.99 -22.00
C LEU A 469 -15.85 -29.77 -21.07
N LYS A 470 -14.69 -30.48 -21.20
CA LYS A 470 -13.66 -30.74 -20.13
C LYS A 470 -12.20 -30.85 -20.69
N ALA A 471 -11.06 -30.97 -19.96
CA ALA A 471 -10.69 -31.19 -18.53
C ALA A 471 -9.30 -30.53 -18.19
N GLN A 472 -9.02 -29.96 -17.00
CA GLN A 472 -8.37 -30.46 -15.74
C GLN A 472 -6.81 -30.46 -15.62
N ILE A 473 -6.30 -30.44 -14.36
CA ILE A 473 -4.92 -30.17 -13.89
C ILE A 473 -4.67 -30.94 -12.57
N LEU A 474 -3.44 -31.41 -12.25
CA LEU A 474 -2.94 -31.59 -10.86
C LEU A 474 -1.41 -31.31 -10.71
N PRO A 475 -0.86 -31.11 -9.49
CA PRO A 475 0.47 -30.50 -9.26
C PRO A 475 1.48 -31.34 -8.42
N ILE A 476 2.71 -30.81 -8.26
CA ILE A 476 3.74 -31.27 -7.30
C ILE A 476 4.00 -30.18 -6.26
N ASN A 477 3.95 -30.47 -4.94
CA ASN A 477 4.44 -29.54 -3.91
C ASN A 477 4.64 -30.18 -2.51
N GLU A 478 5.68 -31.02 -2.31
CA GLU A 478 6.00 -31.53 -0.96
C GLU A 478 7.51 -31.76 -0.72
N LYS A 479 8.20 -30.69 -0.29
CA LYS A 479 9.52 -30.65 0.38
C LYS A 479 9.78 -29.20 0.86
N TYR A 480 10.91 -28.95 1.54
CA TYR A 480 11.33 -27.64 2.09
C TYR A 480 10.62 -27.16 3.38
N ALA A 481 10.76 -27.91 4.47
CA ALA A 481 10.51 -27.42 5.83
C ALA A 481 11.55 -27.96 6.83
N LEU A 482 12.73 -27.33 6.92
CA LEU A 482 13.74 -27.51 7.99
C LEU A 482 14.90 -26.52 7.80
N PHE A 483 15.00 -25.47 8.63
CA PHE A 483 16.20 -24.64 8.89
C PHE A 483 15.97 -23.79 10.18
N GLN A 484 17.05 -23.38 10.86
CA GLN A 484 17.01 -22.96 12.27
C GLN A 484 16.79 -21.45 12.48
N SER A 485 17.15 -20.92 13.66
CA SER A 485 16.68 -19.63 14.19
C SER A 485 17.55 -18.43 13.77
N ASP A 486 18.86 -18.56 13.68
CA ASP A 486 19.74 -17.47 13.23
C ASP A 486 19.64 -17.22 11.72
N ASP A 487 19.37 -18.27 10.93
CA ASP A 487 18.94 -18.13 9.53
C ASP A 487 17.78 -17.14 9.42
N ARG A 488 16.83 -17.10 10.37
CA ARG A 488 15.69 -16.17 10.32
C ARG A 488 16.09 -14.70 10.56
N LYS A 489 17.19 -14.44 11.27
CA LYS A 489 17.75 -13.08 11.45
C LYS A 489 18.53 -12.67 10.20
N GLN A 490 19.38 -13.55 9.68
CA GLN A 490 20.11 -13.30 8.44
C GLN A 490 19.15 -13.15 7.26
N MET A 491 18.13 -14.03 7.16
CA MET A 491 17.00 -13.94 6.23
C MET A 491 16.29 -12.60 6.34
N LYS A 492 16.03 -12.02 7.53
CA LYS A 492 15.38 -10.69 7.63
C LYS A 492 16.15 -9.58 6.90
N CYS A 493 17.48 -9.68 6.85
CA CYS A 493 18.38 -8.69 6.27
C CYS A 493 18.80 -9.05 4.83
N LEU A 494 18.78 -10.35 4.50
CA LEU A 494 18.73 -10.89 3.14
C LEU A 494 17.35 -10.68 2.48
N MET A 495 16.36 -10.32 3.30
CA MET A 495 15.01 -10.00 2.89
C MET A 495 14.77 -8.48 2.82
N PRO A 496 13.69 -8.12 2.13
CA PRO A 496 13.19 -6.76 1.95
C PRO A 496 12.78 -5.77 3.11
N PRO A 497 12.34 -4.50 2.81
CA PRO A 497 11.48 -3.60 3.67
C PRO A 497 10.09 -3.15 3.07
N LYS A 498 8.89 -3.34 3.69
CA LYS A 498 7.60 -3.62 2.96
C LYS A 498 6.90 -2.37 2.47
N SER A 499 6.88 -1.34 3.30
CA SER A 499 6.52 -0.04 2.79
C SER A 499 7.70 0.40 1.94
N VAL A 500 7.54 0.23 0.63
CA VAL A 500 7.97 1.29 -0.26
C VAL A 500 7.10 2.48 0.11
N MET A 501 7.71 3.59 0.53
CA MET A 501 6.97 4.83 0.74
C MET A 501 7.16 5.72 -0.48
N TYR A 502 6.08 5.87 -1.26
CA TYR A 502 6.12 6.54 -2.55
C TYR A 502 6.27 8.07 -2.39
N ASN A 503 6.76 8.74 -3.43
CA ASN A 503 6.97 10.20 -3.43
C ASN A 503 5.69 10.97 -3.04
N ASP A 504 4.54 10.59 -3.60
CA ASP A 504 3.25 11.15 -3.21
C ASP A 504 2.93 10.96 -1.71
N GLN A 505 3.12 9.76 -1.15
CA GLN A 505 2.94 9.54 0.29
C GLN A 505 3.86 10.43 1.14
N MET A 506 5.12 10.62 0.73
CA MET A 506 6.04 11.57 1.37
C MET A 506 5.55 13.02 1.27
N ASN A 507 5.00 13.43 0.12
CA ASN A 507 4.44 14.76 -0.08
C ASN A 507 3.15 14.98 0.74
N ARG A 508 2.23 14.00 0.79
CA ARG A 508 1.03 14.03 1.64
C ARG A 508 1.41 14.15 3.12
N LEU A 509 2.42 13.43 3.60
CA LEU A 509 2.91 13.55 4.98
C LEU A 509 3.53 14.93 5.26
N LEU A 510 4.34 15.45 4.34
CA LEU A 510 4.94 16.79 4.46
C LEU A 510 3.88 17.90 4.49
N LEU A 511 2.83 17.79 3.66
CA LEU A 511 1.69 18.71 3.66
C LEU A 511 0.87 18.59 4.95
N ARG A 512 0.53 17.37 5.38
CA ARG A 512 -0.21 17.11 6.62
C ARG A 512 0.52 17.64 7.86
N HIS A 513 1.85 17.55 7.91
CA HIS A 513 2.63 18.12 9.02
C HIS A 513 2.69 19.65 8.98
N ARG A 514 2.60 20.27 7.79
CA ARG A 514 2.52 21.73 7.64
C ARG A 514 1.17 22.30 8.08
N THR A 515 0.07 21.56 7.88
CA THR A 515 -1.30 21.99 8.25
C THR A 515 -1.71 21.57 9.67
N SER A 516 -1.28 20.40 10.15
CA SER A 516 -1.67 19.83 11.44
C SER A 516 -0.45 19.38 12.25
N SER A 517 0.43 20.33 12.56
CA SER A 517 1.61 20.07 13.39
C SER A 517 1.20 19.88 14.85
N ARG A 518 1.32 18.64 15.37
CA ARG A 518 1.13 18.30 16.79
C ARG A 518 2.42 18.54 17.61
N ALA A 519 3.15 19.62 17.33
CA ALA A 519 4.27 20.04 18.17
C ALA A 519 3.75 20.49 19.55
N MET A 520 4.49 20.19 20.62
CA MET A 520 4.08 20.61 21.96
C MET A 520 4.06 22.14 22.05
N ARG A 521 2.97 22.69 22.59
CA ARG A 521 2.88 24.14 22.86
C ARG A 521 3.92 24.50 23.93
N PRO A 522 4.75 25.54 23.73
CA PRO A 522 5.67 25.99 24.77
C PRO A 522 4.92 26.37 26.04
N ARG A 523 5.37 25.88 27.21
CA ARG A 523 4.80 26.20 28.53
C ARG A 523 4.80 27.69 28.83
N TRP A 524 5.74 28.44 28.22
CA TRP A 524 5.73 29.90 28.16
C TRP A 524 6.28 30.39 26.82
N SER A 525 5.74 31.51 26.35
CA SER A 525 6.21 32.18 25.13
C SER A 525 7.52 32.95 25.36
N SER A 526 8.25 33.20 24.28
CA SER A 526 9.46 34.01 24.27
C SER A 526 9.43 35.02 23.11
N PRO A 527 10.28 36.06 23.12
CA PRO A 527 10.52 36.90 21.95
C PRO A 527 11.02 36.10 20.73
N ARG A 528 11.79 35.03 20.98
CA ARG A 528 12.40 34.17 19.95
C ARG A 528 11.35 33.38 19.16
N ASP A 529 10.29 32.93 19.81
CA ASP A 529 9.17 32.27 19.12
C ASP A 529 8.44 33.26 18.17
N ARG A 530 8.29 34.53 18.60
CA ARG A 530 7.70 35.59 17.76
C ARG A 530 8.56 35.92 16.54
N GLU A 531 9.88 35.94 16.69
CA GLU A 531 10.83 36.14 15.59
C GLU A 531 10.81 34.97 14.58
N ILE A 532 10.67 33.72 15.06
CA ILE A 532 10.48 32.54 14.20
C ILE A 532 9.11 32.56 13.49
N LEU A 533 8.04 32.96 14.17
CA LEU A 533 6.71 33.10 13.54
C LEU A 533 6.69 34.20 12.48
N ALA A 534 7.29 35.36 12.75
CA ALA A 534 7.45 36.44 11.77
C ALA A 534 8.29 35.98 10.57
N SER A 535 9.38 35.23 10.81
CA SER A 535 10.20 34.65 9.75
C SER A 535 9.41 33.63 8.91
N LYS A 536 8.62 32.75 9.54
CA LYS A 536 7.73 31.80 8.86
C LYS A 536 6.75 32.51 7.93
N ILE A 537 6.11 33.59 8.39
CA ILE A 537 5.19 34.40 7.59
C ILE A 537 5.90 34.98 6.35
N GLN A 538 7.09 35.57 6.53
CA GLN A 538 7.89 36.10 5.42
C GLN A 538 8.34 35.03 4.42
N ILE A 539 8.68 33.82 4.89
CA ILE A 539 9.01 32.68 4.01
C ILE A 539 7.78 32.25 3.20
N THR A 540 6.60 32.14 3.83
CA THR A 540 5.35 31.80 3.11
C THR A 540 4.84 32.89 2.17
N LYS A 541 5.30 34.13 2.34
CA LYS A 541 5.00 35.28 1.48
C LYS A 541 6.18 35.68 0.57
N ALA A 542 7.17 34.80 0.38
CA ALA A 542 8.32 35.08 -0.47
C ALA A 542 7.87 35.28 -1.94
N PRO A 543 8.25 36.38 -2.61
CA PRO A 543 7.81 36.68 -3.97
C PRO A 543 8.39 35.66 -4.96
N SER A 544 7.62 35.29 -5.98
CA SER A 544 8.06 34.43 -7.07
C SER A 544 9.25 35.06 -7.81
N GLN A 545 10.43 34.44 -7.71
CA GLN A 545 11.66 34.91 -8.34
C GLN A 545 12.05 33.93 -9.45
N ILE A 546 12.00 34.42 -10.69
CA ILE A 546 12.32 33.66 -11.89
C ILE A 546 13.73 34.06 -12.32
N GLY A 547 14.60 33.08 -12.61
CA GLY A 547 15.97 33.34 -13.09
C GLY A 547 16.96 33.79 -12.00
N ASP A 548 17.15 32.98 -10.96
CA ASP A 548 18.29 33.15 -10.05
C ASP A 548 19.57 32.56 -10.70
N GLN A 549 20.65 33.33 -10.79
CA GLN A 549 21.90 32.92 -11.44
C GLN A 549 22.79 31.99 -10.58
N GLU A 550 22.49 31.82 -9.28
CA GLU A 550 23.24 30.93 -8.38
C GLU A 550 22.44 29.68 -7.98
N LEU A 551 21.12 29.63 -8.26
CA LEU A 551 20.23 28.55 -7.86
C LEU A 551 19.43 27.98 -9.06
N TYR A 552 19.77 26.76 -9.48
CA TYR A 552 19.01 26.00 -10.48
C TYR A 552 17.59 25.69 -9.97
N ALA A 553 16.62 26.53 -10.33
CA ALA A 553 15.26 26.48 -9.78
C ALA A 553 14.56 25.10 -9.85
N PRO A 554 14.69 24.27 -10.91
CA PRO A 554 13.96 23.01 -11.04
C PRO A 554 14.23 21.94 -9.96
N VAL A 555 15.33 22.02 -9.19
CA VAL A 555 15.57 21.06 -8.09
C VAL A 555 14.95 21.49 -6.75
N PHE A 556 14.33 22.68 -6.68
CA PHE A 556 13.65 23.19 -5.49
C PHE A 556 12.13 23.04 -5.60
N ARG A 557 11.47 22.48 -4.58
CA ARG A 557 9.99 22.50 -4.48
C ARG A 557 9.40 23.92 -4.53
N ASN A 558 10.16 24.92 -4.11
CA ASN A 558 9.91 26.35 -4.34
C ASN A 558 11.23 27.11 -4.06
N VAL A 559 11.85 27.71 -5.09
CA VAL A 559 13.15 28.38 -4.96
C VAL A 559 13.08 29.68 -4.14
N SER A 560 12.02 30.49 -4.30
CA SER A 560 11.79 31.71 -3.52
C SER A 560 11.70 31.45 -2.02
N MET A 561 10.92 30.44 -1.62
CA MET A 561 10.80 30.05 -0.22
C MET A 561 12.12 29.55 0.35
N PHE A 562 12.90 28.77 -0.43
CA PHE A 562 14.22 28.30 -0.01
C PHE A 562 15.18 29.46 0.21
N LYS A 563 15.36 30.33 -0.79
CA LYS A 563 16.24 31.49 -0.72
C LYS A 563 15.86 32.43 0.43
N ARG A 564 14.57 32.78 0.56
CA ARG A 564 14.11 33.64 1.65
C ARG A 564 14.28 33.00 3.03
N SER A 565 14.12 31.68 3.13
CA SER A 565 14.41 30.95 4.37
C SER A 565 15.89 30.95 4.72
N TYR A 566 16.78 30.88 3.72
CA TYR A 566 18.23 30.96 3.91
C TYR A 566 18.64 32.36 4.39
N GLU A 567 18.19 33.42 3.71
CA GLU A 567 18.43 34.82 4.12
C GLU A 567 17.99 35.13 5.56
N LEU A 568 16.83 34.61 5.98
CA LEU A 568 16.29 34.85 7.32
C LEU A 568 17.00 34.00 8.38
N MET A 569 17.37 32.75 8.06
CA MET A 569 18.24 31.93 8.90
C MET A 569 19.60 32.62 9.13
N GLU A 570 20.25 33.05 8.03
CA GLU A 570 21.54 33.76 7.98
C GLU A 570 21.60 35.02 8.88
N ARG A 571 20.47 35.69 9.07
CA ARG A 571 20.37 36.94 9.87
C ARG A 571 19.88 36.65 11.29
N THR A 572 18.72 36.00 11.41
CA THR A 572 17.95 35.87 12.65
C THR A 572 18.37 34.67 13.49
N LEU A 573 18.73 33.51 12.90
CA LEU A 573 18.89 32.28 13.67
C LEU A 573 20.00 32.40 14.71
N LYS A 574 19.72 31.90 15.93
CA LYS A 574 20.66 31.79 17.05
C LYS A 574 20.48 30.43 17.71
N VAL A 575 21.59 29.79 18.07
CA VAL A 575 21.66 28.44 18.64
C VAL A 575 22.39 28.51 19.96
N TYR A 576 21.86 27.88 21.01
CA TYR A 576 22.64 27.55 22.20
C TYR A 576 23.18 26.13 22.03
N VAL A 577 24.46 25.92 22.32
CA VAL A 577 25.08 24.59 22.31
C VAL A 577 25.29 24.15 23.75
N TYR A 578 24.73 23.00 24.14
CA TYR A 578 25.01 22.43 25.46
C TYR A 578 26.49 22.07 25.58
N LYS A 579 27.07 22.30 26.76
CA LYS A 579 28.46 21.96 27.11
C LYS A 579 28.57 20.70 27.96
N ASP A 580 27.48 19.95 28.06
CA ASP A 580 27.35 18.78 28.92
C ASP A 580 27.62 17.51 28.12
N GLY A 581 28.21 16.52 28.79
CA GLY A 581 28.65 15.28 28.17
C GLY A 581 30.16 15.26 27.90
N GLU A 582 30.73 14.06 27.90
CA GLU A 582 32.18 13.85 27.91
C GLU A 582 32.71 13.30 26.57
N LYS A 583 33.99 13.53 26.33
CA LYS A 583 34.71 12.97 25.18
C LYS A 583 34.97 11.47 25.41
N PRO A 584 34.95 10.63 24.35
CA PRO A 584 34.85 10.99 22.93
C PRO A 584 33.41 11.12 22.40
N ILE A 585 32.39 10.86 23.22
CA ILE A 585 30.99 10.80 22.74
C ILE A 585 30.45 12.20 22.39
N PHE A 586 30.79 13.21 23.17
CA PHE A 586 30.39 14.62 22.95
C PHE A 586 31.57 15.50 22.55
N HIS A 587 31.31 16.59 21.84
CA HIS A 587 32.30 17.63 21.50
C HIS A 587 33.57 17.14 20.78
N GLN A 588 33.47 16.02 20.04
CA GLN A 588 34.59 15.39 19.34
C GLN A 588 34.21 15.04 17.89
N PRO A 589 34.47 15.93 16.92
CA PRO A 589 34.00 15.78 15.54
C PRO A 589 34.84 14.81 14.70
N ILE A 590 34.18 13.87 14.02
CA ILE A 590 34.77 13.03 12.98
C ILE A 590 34.80 13.82 11.65
N LEU A 591 35.98 14.14 11.12
CA LEU A 591 36.15 15.04 9.96
C LEU A 591 36.52 14.33 8.63
N LYS A 592 36.52 12.99 8.61
CA LYS A 592 36.86 12.15 7.44
C LYS A 592 35.95 10.92 7.36
N GLY A 593 35.86 10.32 6.17
CA GLY A 593 35.05 9.12 5.93
C GLY A 593 33.57 9.44 5.77
N LEU A 594 32.71 8.46 6.03
CA LEU A 594 31.27 8.53 5.78
C LEU A 594 30.49 9.35 6.83
N TYR A 595 30.83 9.21 8.11
CA TYR A 595 30.20 9.97 9.20
C TYR A 595 30.66 11.45 9.26
N ALA A 596 31.37 11.94 8.24
CA ALA A 596 31.99 13.25 8.27
C ALA A 596 30.98 14.41 8.26
N SER A 597 29.78 14.23 7.68
CA SER A 597 28.71 15.24 7.70
C SER A 597 28.32 15.65 9.14
N GLU A 598 28.29 14.68 10.06
CA GLU A 598 28.00 14.88 11.49
C GLU A 598 29.09 15.72 12.18
N GLY A 599 30.35 15.31 12.05
CA GLY A 599 31.47 16.01 12.69
C GLY A 599 31.79 17.38 12.07
N TRP A 600 31.60 17.55 10.76
CA TRP A 600 31.70 18.87 10.13
C TRP A 600 30.60 19.81 10.60
N PHE A 601 29.36 19.33 10.76
CA PHE A 601 28.30 20.14 11.37
C PHE A 601 28.68 20.55 12.80
N MET A 602 29.07 19.61 13.65
CA MET A 602 29.46 19.86 15.05
C MET A 602 30.55 20.94 15.13
N LYS A 603 31.65 20.75 14.39
CA LYS A 603 32.78 21.70 14.34
C LYS A 603 32.38 23.08 13.84
N LEU A 604 31.59 23.17 12.78
CA LEU A 604 31.18 24.45 12.18
C LEU A 604 30.15 25.18 13.05
N MET A 605 29.27 24.45 13.73
CA MET A 605 28.32 25.04 14.67
C MET A 605 29.04 25.57 15.91
N GLU A 606 29.83 24.74 16.60
CA GLU A 606 30.56 25.14 17.82
C GLU A 606 31.53 26.31 17.59
N GLY A 607 32.16 26.39 16.41
CA GLY A 607 33.02 27.51 16.02
C GLY A 607 32.28 28.78 15.56
N SER A 608 30.96 28.76 15.38
CA SER A 608 30.23 29.84 14.72
C SER A 608 29.92 31.03 15.63
N LYS A 609 30.74 32.09 15.51
CA LYS A 609 30.44 33.42 16.06
C LYS A 609 29.13 34.04 15.53
N ARG A 610 28.58 33.54 14.42
CA ARG A 610 27.37 34.07 13.76
C ARG A 610 26.08 33.47 14.33
N PHE A 611 26.09 32.17 14.61
CA PHE A 611 24.92 31.42 15.06
C PHE A 611 24.93 31.12 16.56
N VAL A 612 26.08 30.86 17.19
CA VAL A 612 26.11 30.46 18.60
C VAL A 612 25.98 31.65 19.55
N VAL A 613 25.12 31.52 20.55
CA VAL A 613 24.97 32.46 21.66
C VAL A 613 25.40 31.83 22.98
N LYS A 614 26.10 32.61 23.83
CA LYS A 614 26.48 32.19 25.20
C LYS A 614 25.31 32.23 26.18
N ASP A 615 24.29 33.04 25.91
CA ASP A 615 23.09 33.19 26.74
C ASP A 615 21.93 32.40 26.12
N PRO A 616 21.42 31.34 26.78
CA PRO A 616 20.34 30.51 26.23
C PRO A 616 19.03 31.28 26.03
N ARG A 617 18.80 32.41 26.73
CA ARG A 617 17.61 33.26 26.54
C ARG A 617 17.61 34.00 25.20
N LYS A 618 18.75 34.01 24.50
CA LYS A 618 18.92 34.60 23.16
C LYS A 618 18.88 33.56 22.04
N ALA A 619 18.70 32.28 22.37
CA ALA A 619 18.65 31.19 21.39
C ALA A 619 17.24 30.96 20.86
N HIS A 620 17.15 30.54 19.61
CA HIS A 620 15.93 30.07 18.95
C HIS A 620 15.84 28.53 18.97
N LEU A 621 17.00 27.86 19.02
CA LEU A 621 17.15 26.41 19.00
C LEU A 621 18.29 25.97 19.93
N PHE A 622 18.23 24.73 20.42
CA PHE A 622 19.21 24.16 21.35
C PHE A 622 19.88 22.91 20.75
N TYR A 623 21.20 22.94 20.56
CA TYR A 623 21.98 21.85 19.95
C TYR A 623 22.58 20.90 21.01
N MET A 624 22.46 19.61 20.77
CA MET A 624 23.09 18.53 21.54
C MET A 624 24.23 17.88 20.74
N PRO A 625 25.51 18.20 21.02
CA PRO A 625 26.65 17.83 20.19
C PRO A 625 27.23 16.45 20.57
N PHE A 626 26.44 15.38 20.41
CA PHE A 626 26.93 14.00 20.48
C PHE A 626 27.31 13.46 19.08
N SER A 627 28.24 12.51 19.02
CA SER A 627 28.53 11.71 17.83
C SER A 627 27.96 10.30 18.00
N ALA A 628 27.07 9.89 17.10
CA ALA A 628 26.47 8.56 17.16
C ALA A 628 27.50 7.44 16.87
N ARG A 629 28.54 7.74 16.06
CA ARG A 629 29.63 6.79 15.83
C ARG A 629 30.58 6.69 17.03
N MET A 630 30.81 7.75 17.78
CA MET A 630 31.59 7.66 19.03
C MET A 630 30.78 6.99 20.15
N LEU A 631 29.46 7.20 20.20
CA LEU A 631 28.55 6.48 21.10
C LEU A 631 28.61 4.95 20.87
N GLU A 632 28.51 4.50 19.62
CA GLU A 632 28.69 3.08 19.26
C GLU A 632 30.08 2.58 19.65
N HIS A 633 31.15 3.25 19.24
CA HIS A 633 32.52 2.77 19.47
C HIS A 633 32.90 2.72 20.96
N THR A 634 32.27 3.57 21.80
CA THR A 634 32.57 3.64 23.24
C THR A 634 31.74 2.66 24.06
N LEU A 635 30.49 2.38 23.66
CA LEU A 635 29.54 1.64 24.50
C LEU A 635 29.03 0.32 23.90
N TYR A 636 29.16 0.07 22.59
CA TYR A 636 28.58 -1.13 22.00
C TYR A 636 29.39 -2.39 22.34
N VAL A 637 28.80 -3.27 23.14
CA VAL A 637 29.36 -4.59 23.43
C VAL A 637 29.29 -5.43 22.15
N ARG A 638 30.45 -5.64 21.53
CA ARG A 638 30.61 -6.42 20.29
C ARG A 638 29.97 -7.80 20.44
N ASN A 639 29.31 -8.28 19.39
CA ASN A 639 28.57 -9.55 19.32
C ASN A 639 27.36 -9.69 20.27
N SER A 640 27.08 -8.74 21.17
CA SER A 640 25.89 -8.80 22.05
C SER A 640 24.55 -8.73 21.32
N HIS A 641 24.54 -8.18 20.10
CA HIS A 641 23.34 -7.81 19.33
C HIS A 641 22.37 -6.85 20.07
N ASN A 642 22.77 -6.33 21.24
CA ASN A 642 21.96 -5.49 22.11
C ASN A 642 22.49 -4.05 22.10
N ARG A 643 21.61 -3.07 21.86
CA ARG A 643 21.94 -1.63 21.81
C ARG A 643 21.23 -0.83 22.90
N THR A 644 20.63 -1.51 23.88
CA THR A 644 19.80 -0.89 24.92
C THR A 644 20.62 0.07 25.80
N ASN A 645 21.90 -0.25 26.03
CA ASN A 645 22.83 0.61 26.78
C ASN A 645 23.16 1.93 26.05
N LEU A 646 23.32 1.94 24.72
CA LEU A 646 23.48 3.18 23.93
C LEU A 646 22.26 4.09 24.10
N ARG A 647 21.05 3.52 23.99
CA ARG A 647 19.78 4.23 24.21
C ARG A 647 19.64 4.72 25.65
N GLN A 648 20.02 3.90 26.63
CA GLN A 648 19.97 4.25 28.05
C GLN A 648 20.94 5.39 28.39
N PHE A 649 22.13 5.40 27.79
CA PHE A 649 23.08 6.49 27.96
C PHE A 649 22.53 7.83 27.43
N LEU A 650 21.93 7.83 26.23
CA LEU A 650 21.26 9.04 25.71
C LEU A 650 20.00 9.43 26.50
N LYS A 651 19.26 8.47 27.07
CA LYS A 651 18.18 8.74 28.05
C LYS A 651 18.72 9.51 29.25
N ASN A 652 19.72 8.96 29.94
CA ASN A 652 20.32 9.56 31.14
C ASN A 652 20.88 10.97 30.83
N TYR A 653 21.47 11.16 29.64
CA TYR A 653 21.93 12.48 29.18
C TYR A 653 20.76 13.46 28.99
N ALA A 654 19.69 13.06 28.28
CA ALA A 654 18.52 13.92 28.06
C ALA A 654 17.82 14.29 29.38
N GLU A 655 17.75 13.37 30.33
CA GLU A 655 17.20 13.60 31.67
C GLU A 655 18.09 14.53 32.51
N LYS A 656 19.43 14.40 32.42
CA LYS A 656 20.38 15.36 33.02
C LYS A 656 20.24 16.77 32.41
N ILE A 657 20.02 16.89 31.11
CA ILE A 657 19.72 18.16 30.45
C ILE A 657 18.38 18.74 30.94
N ALA A 658 17.33 17.90 31.03
CA ALA A 658 16.01 18.28 31.49
C ALA A 658 15.99 18.81 32.94
N ALA A 659 16.75 18.17 33.83
CA ALA A 659 16.91 18.62 35.22
C ALA A 659 17.74 19.90 35.34
N LYS A 660 18.81 20.05 34.54
CA LYS A 660 19.75 21.17 34.63
C LYS A 660 19.30 22.45 33.93
N TYR A 661 18.50 22.36 32.87
CA TYR A 661 18.16 23.50 32.00
C TYR A 661 16.64 23.66 31.81
N PRO A 662 16.02 24.71 32.39
CA PRO A 662 14.58 24.97 32.26
C PRO A 662 14.06 25.06 30.81
N PHE A 663 14.93 25.42 29.86
CA PHE A 663 14.61 25.50 28.44
C PHE A 663 14.17 24.17 27.83
N TRP A 664 14.65 23.02 28.33
CA TRP A 664 14.16 21.71 27.89
C TRP A 664 12.69 21.52 28.26
N ASN A 665 12.35 21.82 29.52
CA ASN A 665 11.00 21.63 30.07
C ASN A 665 9.99 22.65 29.50
N ARG A 666 10.46 23.75 28.91
CA ARG A 666 9.64 24.71 28.15
C ARG A 666 8.87 24.03 27.02
N THR A 667 9.49 23.10 26.31
CA THR A 667 8.93 22.48 25.09
C THR A 667 8.99 20.94 25.11
N GLY A 668 9.45 20.32 26.19
CA GLY A 668 9.80 18.90 26.27
C GLY A 668 10.80 18.47 25.20
N GLY A 669 11.78 19.33 24.88
CA GLY A 669 12.78 19.07 23.83
C GLY A 669 12.35 19.41 22.39
N ALA A 670 11.16 19.97 22.13
CA ALA A 670 10.71 20.28 20.77
C ALA A 670 11.42 21.46 20.05
N ASP A 671 12.06 22.40 20.76
CA ASP A 671 12.99 23.39 20.17
C ASP A 671 14.47 22.94 20.25
N HIS A 672 14.70 21.68 20.63
CA HIS A 672 16.01 21.07 20.71
C HIS A 672 16.28 20.20 19.48
N PHE A 673 17.54 20.13 19.06
CA PHE A 673 17.94 19.34 17.91
C PHE A 673 19.28 18.63 18.10
N LEU A 674 19.44 17.57 17.31
CA LEU A 674 20.63 16.73 17.23
C LEU A 674 21.00 16.47 15.77
N VAL A 675 22.26 16.13 15.54
CA VAL A 675 22.80 15.74 14.24
C VAL A 675 23.51 14.40 14.40
N ALA A 676 23.14 13.40 13.61
CA ALA A 676 23.70 12.05 13.74
C ALA A 676 23.70 11.29 12.40
N CYS A 677 24.82 10.66 12.04
CA CYS A 677 24.98 9.92 10.79
C CYS A 677 25.31 8.44 10.93
N HIS A 678 25.39 7.92 12.15
CA HIS A 678 25.40 6.46 12.34
C HIS A 678 24.04 5.85 12.01
N ASP A 679 24.02 4.67 11.39
CA ASP A 679 22.81 3.98 10.96
C ASP A 679 21.83 3.67 12.09
N TRP A 680 22.33 3.58 13.32
CA TRP A 680 21.54 3.26 14.51
C TRP A 680 20.95 4.49 15.22
N ALA A 681 21.27 5.71 14.79
CA ALA A 681 20.76 6.95 15.39
C ALA A 681 19.22 7.06 15.51
N PRO A 682 18.40 6.53 14.58
CA PRO A 682 16.93 6.49 14.73
C PRO A 682 16.43 5.57 15.86
N TYR A 683 17.26 4.61 16.30
CA TYR A 683 17.00 3.74 17.45
C TYR A 683 17.57 4.33 18.74
N GLU A 684 18.83 4.81 18.72
CA GLU A 684 19.54 5.37 19.87
C GLU A 684 18.77 6.57 20.47
N THR A 685 18.26 7.45 19.61
CA THR A 685 17.53 8.68 20.01
C THR A 685 16.02 8.46 20.21
N ARG A 686 15.52 7.22 20.22
CA ARG A 686 14.08 6.93 20.27
C ARG A 686 13.50 7.16 21.67
N HIS A 687 12.23 7.56 21.74
CA HIS A 687 11.46 7.86 22.97
C HIS A 687 11.99 9.09 23.73
N HIS A 688 13.12 8.99 24.42
CA HIS A 688 13.62 10.05 25.33
C HIS A 688 14.09 11.32 24.62
N MET A 689 14.33 11.24 23.31
CA MET A 689 14.58 12.38 22.42
C MET A 689 13.56 12.37 21.27
N GLU A 690 12.32 11.91 21.50
CA GLU A 690 11.32 11.78 20.42
C GLU A 690 10.73 13.12 19.97
N HIS A 691 10.64 14.14 20.82
CA HIS A 691 10.16 15.47 20.40
C HIS A 691 11.21 16.31 19.66
N CYS A 692 12.50 16.03 19.88
CA CYS A 692 13.59 16.76 19.26
C CYS A 692 13.61 16.66 17.74
N MET A 693 14.05 17.73 17.07
CA MET A 693 14.32 17.73 15.63
C MET A 693 15.62 16.97 15.36
N LYS A 694 15.61 16.08 14.37
CA LYS A 694 16.76 15.20 14.09
C LYS A 694 17.27 15.42 12.68
N ALA A 695 18.52 15.88 12.54
CA ALA A 695 19.22 15.86 11.27
C ALA A 695 19.95 14.51 11.14
N LEU A 696 19.38 13.58 10.37
CA LEU A 696 19.85 12.19 10.29
C LEU A 696 20.33 11.85 8.88
N CYS A 697 21.48 11.18 8.77
CA CYS A 697 21.82 10.50 7.50
C CYS A 697 20.83 9.34 7.25
N ASN A 698 20.53 8.54 8.28
CA ASN A 698 19.49 7.52 8.19
C ASN A 698 18.08 8.15 8.26
N ALA A 699 17.58 8.52 7.09
CA ALA A 699 16.24 9.06 6.89
C ALA A 699 15.15 7.97 6.66
N ASP A 700 15.38 6.72 7.07
CA ASP A 700 14.39 5.65 6.91
C ASP A 700 13.19 5.85 7.85
N VAL A 701 12.08 6.28 7.24
CA VAL A 701 10.77 6.53 7.85
C VAL A 701 10.19 5.31 8.58
N THR A 702 10.60 4.09 8.23
CA THR A 702 10.19 2.86 8.93
C THR A 702 11.00 2.62 10.21
N THR A 703 12.19 3.24 10.34
CA THR A 703 13.10 3.07 11.48
C THR A 703 12.97 4.17 12.54
N GLY A 704 12.35 5.31 12.21
CA GLY A 704 12.03 6.35 13.19
C GLY A 704 11.91 7.78 12.63
N PHE A 705 12.44 8.05 11.43
CA PHE A 705 12.47 9.38 10.82
C PHE A 705 11.05 9.96 10.58
N LYS A 706 10.78 11.18 11.05
CA LYS A 706 9.47 11.84 10.93
C LYS A 706 9.49 12.99 9.93
N ILE A 707 8.99 12.74 8.71
CA ILE A 707 8.83 13.78 7.67
C ILE A 707 8.07 14.98 8.22
N GLY A 708 8.63 16.18 8.04
CA GLY A 708 8.06 17.46 8.46
C GLY A 708 8.57 17.97 9.81
N ARG A 709 9.26 17.13 10.60
CA ARG A 709 10.00 17.52 11.82
C ARG A 709 11.49 17.21 11.70
N ASP A 710 11.82 16.01 11.24
CA ASP A 710 13.20 15.56 11.04
C ASP A 710 13.71 15.95 9.64
N VAL A 711 15.03 16.09 9.53
CA VAL A 711 15.73 16.58 8.34
C VAL A 711 16.71 15.51 7.85
N SER A 712 16.67 15.19 6.55
CA SER A 712 17.67 14.29 5.96
C SER A 712 18.99 15.05 5.79
N LEU A 713 20.08 14.51 6.34
CA LEU A 713 21.43 15.05 6.20
C LEU A 713 22.17 14.24 5.13
N PRO A 714 22.60 14.84 3.99
CA PRO A 714 23.38 14.12 3.00
C PRO A 714 24.70 13.57 3.58
N GLU A 715 24.93 12.28 3.33
CA GLU A 715 26.11 11.53 3.75
C GLU A 715 27.23 11.68 2.70
N CYS A 716 28.20 12.56 2.96
CA CYS A 716 29.29 12.86 2.03
C CYS A 716 30.59 12.17 2.46
N TYR A 717 31.28 11.46 1.56
CA TYR A 717 32.51 10.75 1.90
C TYR A 717 33.72 11.70 1.87
N VAL A 718 34.00 12.35 3.00
CA VAL A 718 35.09 13.34 3.09
C VAL A 718 36.45 12.65 3.10
N ARG A 719 37.16 12.76 1.97
CA ARG A 719 38.48 12.15 1.75
C ARG A 719 39.60 12.83 2.53
N SER A 720 39.49 14.15 2.78
CA SER A 720 40.51 14.91 3.52
C SER A 720 39.88 15.99 4.41
N ALA A 721 40.19 15.96 5.71
CA ALA A 721 39.82 17.03 6.63
C ALA A 721 40.53 18.37 6.36
N ARG A 722 41.64 18.37 5.60
CA ARG A 722 42.35 19.59 5.17
C ARG A 722 41.78 20.21 3.89
N ASN A 723 41.09 19.41 3.07
CA ASN A 723 40.36 19.87 1.89
C ASN A 723 39.10 19.00 1.73
N PRO A 724 37.98 19.36 2.40
CA PRO A 724 36.77 18.56 2.39
C PRO A 724 36.03 18.57 1.05
N LEU A 725 36.29 19.57 0.20
CA LEU A 725 35.73 19.70 -1.14
C LEU A 725 36.61 19.04 -2.23
N ARG A 726 37.68 18.33 -1.82
CA ARG A 726 38.56 17.61 -2.74
C ARG A 726 37.75 16.62 -3.57
N ASP A 727 38.02 16.59 -4.87
CA ASP A 727 37.41 15.70 -5.86
C ASP A 727 35.90 15.94 -6.11
N LEU A 728 35.28 17.01 -5.59
CA LEU A 728 33.88 17.37 -5.83
C LEU A 728 33.62 17.77 -7.32
N GLY A 729 32.39 17.60 -7.80
CA GLY A 729 31.95 17.91 -9.16
C GLY A 729 32.26 16.80 -10.19
N GLY A 730 31.48 16.73 -11.27
CA GLY A 730 31.61 15.72 -12.35
C GLY A 730 32.16 16.29 -13.67
N LYS A 731 32.34 15.42 -14.68
CA LYS A 731 32.61 15.86 -16.05
C LYS A 731 31.38 16.56 -16.68
N PRO A 732 31.55 17.35 -17.76
CA PRO A 732 30.45 17.79 -18.62
C PRO A 732 29.56 16.61 -19.10
N PRO A 733 28.26 16.81 -19.40
CA PRO A 733 27.39 15.73 -19.85
C PRO A 733 27.83 15.01 -21.13
N SER A 734 28.51 15.72 -22.03
CA SER A 734 29.14 15.20 -23.26
C SER A 734 30.21 14.13 -22.98
N ASP A 735 31.00 14.34 -21.91
CA ASP A 735 32.21 13.59 -21.62
C ASP A 735 31.94 12.39 -20.66
N ARG A 736 30.64 12.09 -20.45
CA ARG A 736 30.14 11.02 -19.58
C ARG A 736 29.75 9.82 -20.43
N HIS A 737 30.75 9.06 -20.86
CA HIS A 737 30.54 7.91 -21.74
C HIS A 737 29.99 6.68 -21.01
N ILE A 738 30.09 6.60 -19.68
CA ILE A 738 29.51 5.50 -18.89
C ILE A 738 28.02 5.77 -18.66
N LEU A 739 27.15 4.80 -18.98
CA LEU A 739 25.71 4.91 -18.75
C LEU A 739 25.40 4.99 -17.25
N ALA A 740 25.78 3.96 -16.48
CA ALA A 740 25.50 3.89 -15.05
C ALA A 740 26.67 3.28 -14.25
N PHE A 741 26.97 3.86 -13.08
CA PHE A 741 27.99 3.33 -12.17
C PHE A 741 27.44 2.88 -10.81
N TYR A 742 28.02 1.79 -10.31
CA TYR A 742 27.93 1.33 -8.94
C TYR A 742 29.27 0.70 -8.54
N ALA A 743 29.80 1.06 -7.37
CA ALA A 743 30.70 0.20 -6.63
C ALA A 743 30.37 0.21 -5.13
N GLY A 744 30.82 -0.81 -4.39
CA GLY A 744 30.77 -0.83 -2.93
C GLY A 744 30.48 -2.20 -2.31
N ASN A 745 30.65 -2.26 -0.99
CA ASN A 745 30.51 -3.47 -0.19
C ASN A 745 29.15 -4.15 -0.37
N ILE A 746 29.16 -5.50 -0.36
CA ILE A 746 27.98 -6.38 -0.43
C ILE A 746 27.24 -6.38 0.92
N HIS A 747 26.75 -5.19 1.30
CA HIS A 747 26.02 -4.88 2.51
C HIS A 747 24.55 -4.64 2.14
N GLY A 748 23.62 -5.36 2.76
CA GLY A 748 22.28 -5.47 2.18
C GLY A 748 22.23 -6.42 0.98
N TYR A 749 21.14 -7.17 0.90
CA TYR A 749 20.93 -8.16 -0.16
C TYR A 749 20.89 -7.51 -1.57
N LEU A 750 20.44 -6.25 -1.71
CA LEU A 750 20.23 -5.61 -3.03
C LEU A 750 21.53 -5.50 -3.80
N ARG A 751 22.62 -5.28 -3.07
CA ARG A 751 23.97 -5.16 -3.64
C ARG A 751 24.46 -6.50 -4.17
N LYS A 752 24.04 -7.63 -3.59
CA LYS A 752 24.27 -8.97 -4.14
C LYS A 752 23.50 -9.16 -5.45
N ILE A 753 22.19 -8.91 -5.48
CA ILE A 753 21.38 -9.06 -6.71
C ILE A 753 21.87 -8.12 -7.83
N LEU A 754 22.19 -6.86 -7.52
CA LEU A 754 22.70 -5.90 -8.50
C LEU A 754 23.99 -6.40 -9.18
N LEU A 755 24.86 -7.09 -8.43
CA LEU A 755 26.09 -7.69 -8.97
C LEU A 755 25.79 -8.98 -9.74
N GLU A 756 24.96 -9.87 -9.20
CA GLU A 756 24.54 -11.11 -9.88
C GLU A 756 23.92 -10.86 -11.25
N TYR A 757 23.20 -9.75 -11.41
CA TYR A 757 22.57 -9.38 -12.68
C TYR A 757 23.48 -8.59 -13.63
N TRP A 758 24.21 -7.55 -13.17
CA TRP A 758 24.92 -6.61 -14.06
C TRP A 758 26.45 -6.56 -13.94
N ASN A 759 27.09 -7.27 -12.99
CA ASN A 759 28.56 -7.21 -12.84
C ASN A 759 29.26 -7.73 -14.10
N ASN A 760 29.97 -6.83 -14.80
CA ASN A 760 30.67 -7.07 -16.06
C ASN A 760 29.80 -7.64 -17.22
N LYS A 761 28.47 -7.47 -17.20
CA LYS A 761 27.57 -8.00 -18.26
C LYS A 761 27.14 -6.98 -19.31
N ASP A 762 27.35 -5.71 -19.04
CA ASP A 762 27.00 -4.59 -19.91
C ASP A 762 28.25 -3.70 -20.07
N PRO A 763 28.67 -3.34 -21.30
CA PRO A 763 29.90 -2.58 -21.53
C PRO A 763 29.75 -1.09 -21.20
N ASP A 764 28.55 -0.53 -21.23
CA ASP A 764 28.28 0.89 -20.94
C ASP A 764 28.04 1.12 -19.45
N MET A 765 27.61 0.10 -18.72
CA MET A 765 27.49 0.11 -17.26
C MET A 765 28.83 -0.29 -16.59
N LYS A 766 29.07 0.24 -15.39
CA LYS A 766 30.21 -0.11 -14.53
C LYS A 766 29.67 -0.48 -13.14
N ILE A 767 29.15 -1.70 -13.04
CA ILE A 767 28.57 -2.25 -11.81
C ILE A 767 29.59 -3.22 -11.21
N LEU A 768 30.22 -2.82 -10.10
CA LEU A 768 31.39 -3.48 -9.51
C LEU A 768 31.19 -3.77 -8.03
N GLY A 769 31.87 -4.79 -7.51
CA GLY A 769 31.80 -5.16 -6.09
C GLY A 769 32.50 -4.19 -5.13
N PRO A 770 33.00 -4.68 -3.98
CA PRO A 770 34.00 -3.95 -3.19
C PRO A 770 35.24 -3.70 -4.07
N MET A 771 35.69 -2.45 -4.21
CA MET A 771 36.93 -2.15 -4.91
C MET A 771 38.14 -2.39 -4.00
N PRO A 772 39.32 -2.78 -4.54
CA PRO A 772 40.50 -3.05 -3.73
C PRO A 772 40.95 -1.85 -2.87
N PRO A 773 41.58 -2.09 -1.71
CA PRO A 773 42.20 -1.03 -0.93
C PRO A 773 43.46 -0.52 -1.64
N GLY A 774 43.45 0.73 -2.08
CA GLY A 774 44.61 1.34 -2.73
C GLY A 774 44.40 2.82 -3.06
N VAL A 775 45.39 3.47 -3.67
CA VAL A 775 45.23 4.81 -4.27
C VAL A 775 44.61 4.69 -5.65
N ALA A 776 45.13 3.80 -6.51
CA ALA A 776 44.61 3.57 -7.86
C ALA A 776 43.09 3.30 -7.86
N SER A 777 42.62 2.31 -7.10
CA SER A 777 41.19 1.98 -7.02
C SER A 777 40.31 3.12 -6.50
N LYS A 778 40.85 4.04 -5.69
CA LYS A 778 40.13 5.26 -5.26
C LYS A 778 40.05 6.30 -6.37
N MET A 779 41.10 6.43 -7.19
CA MET A 779 41.08 7.29 -8.38
C MET A 779 40.06 6.75 -9.40
N THR A 780 40.11 5.45 -9.71
CA THR A 780 39.17 4.79 -10.62
C THR A 780 37.70 4.92 -10.16
N TYR A 781 37.44 4.81 -8.85
CA TYR A 781 36.10 5.09 -8.30
C TYR A 781 35.64 6.53 -8.60
N ILE A 782 36.53 7.51 -8.43
CA ILE A 782 36.24 8.93 -8.70
C ILE A 782 36.05 9.16 -10.21
N GLU A 783 36.88 8.57 -11.05
CA GLU A 783 36.80 8.67 -12.51
C GLU A 783 35.48 8.11 -13.05
N TYR A 784 35.06 6.95 -12.56
CA TYR A 784 33.75 6.38 -12.91
C TYR A 784 32.59 7.25 -12.38
N MET A 785 32.58 7.65 -11.10
CA MET A 785 31.57 8.59 -10.56
C MET A 785 31.45 9.88 -11.40
N LYS A 786 32.58 10.44 -11.85
CA LYS A 786 32.60 11.69 -12.64
C LYS A 786 32.25 11.47 -14.12
N GLY A 787 32.49 10.27 -14.65
CA GLY A 787 32.26 9.87 -16.04
C GLY A 787 30.93 9.18 -16.31
N SER A 788 30.07 8.99 -15.30
CA SER A 788 28.75 8.37 -15.47
C SER A 788 27.60 9.36 -15.63
N LYS A 789 26.66 9.03 -16.54
CA LYS A 789 25.38 9.73 -16.69
C LYS A 789 24.50 9.51 -15.45
N TYR A 790 24.44 8.27 -14.96
CA TYR A 790 23.64 7.88 -13.79
C TYR A 790 24.48 7.19 -12.69
N CYS A 791 24.09 7.36 -11.43
CA CYS A 791 24.69 6.67 -10.28
C CYS A 791 23.63 5.78 -9.62
N ILE A 792 23.92 4.49 -9.43
CA ILE A 792 22.98 3.56 -8.78
C ILE A 792 23.26 3.53 -7.28
N CYS A 793 22.20 3.76 -6.48
CA CYS A 793 22.26 3.89 -5.02
C CYS A 793 21.42 2.80 -4.33
N PRO A 794 21.82 1.51 -4.39
CA PRO A 794 21.07 0.42 -3.76
C PRO A 794 21.14 0.47 -2.23
N LYS A 795 19.98 0.25 -1.59
CA LYS A 795 19.85 0.12 -0.13
C LYS A 795 20.85 -0.90 0.43
N GLY A 796 21.38 -0.60 1.62
CA GLY A 796 22.13 -1.55 2.44
C GLY A 796 21.18 -2.47 3.22
N TYR A 797 21.53 -2.81 4.46
CA TYR A 797 20.50 -3.19 5.43
C TYR A 797 19.69 -1.93 5.83
N GLU A 798 20.37 -0.81 6.05
CA GLU A 798 19.83 0.54 6.20
C GLU A 798 19.84 1.35 4.87
N VAL A 799 19.25 2.55 4.87
CA VAL A 799 19.15 3.40 3.66
C VAL A 799 20.42 4.14 3.28
N ASN A 800 21.43 4.14 4.15
CA ASN A 800 22.65 4.91 3.96
C ASN A 800 23.55 4.29 2.87
N SER A 801 24.07 5.17 2.02
CA SER A 801 25.21 4.89 1.17
C SER A 801 25.83 6.22 0.75
N PRO A 802 27.04 6.56 1.21
CA PRO A 802 27.67 7.82 0.88
C PRO A 802 28.08 7.80 -0.59
N ARG A 803 27.35 8.53 -1.43
CA ARG A 803 27.53 8.63 -2.88
C ARG A 803 27.33 10.09 -3.28
N ASP A 804 28.43 10.80 -3.51
CA ASP A 804 28.44 12.23 -3.81
C ASP A 804 27.84 12.56 -5.18
N CYS A 805 26.51 12.64 -5.24
CA CYS A 805 25.76 13.32 -6.31
C CYS A 805 25.53 14.79 -5.95
N ASN A 806 26.61 15.49 -5.57
CA ASN A 806 26.57 16.91 -5.22
C ASN A 806 26.37 17.76 -6.48
N LEU A 807 25.17 18.33 -6.63
CA LEU A 807 24.84 19.26 -7.70
C LEU A 807 25.56 20.59 -7.48
N ARG A 808 26.49 20.91 -8.38
CA ARG A 808 27.08 22.25 -8.50
C ARG A 808 27.11 22.62 -9.97
N GLU A 809 26.21 23.51 -10.39
CA GLU A 809 26.35 24.19 -11.67
C GLU A 809 27.48 25.23 -11.59
N ARG A 810 28.01 25.59 -12.75
CA ARG A 810 29.09 26.57 -12.86
C ARG A 810 28.51 27.99 -12.75
N LYS A 811 29.29 28.93 -12.21
CA LYS A 811 29.18 30.31 -12.72
C LYS A 811 29.72 30.31 -14.17
N PRO A 812 29.16 31.12 -15.08
CA PRO A 812 29.40 31.03 -16.52
C PRO A 812 30.88 30.94 -16.89
#